data_AF-A0A2S0KBN6-F1
#
_entry.id   AF-A0A2S0KBN6-F1
#
_cell.length_a   1.000
_cell.length_b   1.000
_cell.length_c   1.000
_cell.angle_alpha   90.00
_cell.angle_beta   90.00
_cell.angle_gamma   90.00
#
_symmetry.space_group_name_H-M   'P 1'
#
loop_
_entity.id
_entity.type
_entity.pdbx_description
1 polymer ?
#
loop_
_entity_poly.entity_id
_entity_poly.type
_entity_poly.pdbx_seq_one_letter_code
_entity_poly.pdbx_strand_id
1 'polypeptide(L)'
;MREALSEDSHDPGPAQPPAPGEETLRQPPQDTAAEQSVLGGMLLSKDAIADVLERIKPDDFYKPAHQAVYDAILELYGKGEPADAVTVAAELDRQGQLRKVGGAPYLHTLISTVPTAANAGFYADIVAEKALLRRLVQAGTRIVQYGYAGSEGQDVAEVVDRAQAEIYDVTERTSSEDYSILDELMQPTLDELDSIASRGGLSLGVPTGFADLDKLTNGLHAGQMIIVAARPGVGKALALDTPLPTPTGWTRMGKVAVGDRLIGADGRPTRVVAISDVMTDRPCFEVEFDDGAVIVADRDHQWSAEVDDTVTVMTTDALRHHVGRALIPNATPLDLPERDFAYGPYTVAALAGMAYDDPEIGVRIEAEGPVDTMTLMADLAGLIPDEYLRGSVRQRRALLSGLLDARARVEVDGWITIPSVTRHMSEVLADLIAGLGYTYRREPTGWIRMAADDDVFTVHEKAVLHKERRFRVRGRRIVAIRPISSVPVRCVQVDNADHLYLAGEAMVPTHNSTLAMDFLRSASIHNGHAAAMFSLEMSKTEIVMRLLSAEARVKLGDMRSGNMSDDDWSRLARRMGEITDAPLFIDDSPNLTMMEIRAKARRLKQRHDLKLVVIDYMQLMTSGKKVESRQQEVSEFSRSIKLLAKELEVPVVAISQLNRGPEQRTDKRPQVSDLRESGSLEQDADMVILLHRPDAFERDDPRAGEADIIVGKHRNGPTATITVAHQLHLSKFVDMARG
;
A
#
# COMPACT_ATOMS: atom_id res chain seq x y z
N MET A 1 58.25 -6.61 34.40
CA MET A 1 57.45 -7.15 35.53
C MET A 1 56.38 -6.11 35.81
N ARG A 2 55.32 -6.10 34.97
CA ARG A 2 53.94 -6.48 35.31
C ARG A 2 53.42 -5.75 36.55
N GLU A 3 52.70 -4.65 36.33
CA GLU A 3 51.59 -4.27 37.20
C GLU A 3 50.36 -4.02 36.32
N ALA A 4 49.42 -4.93 36.48
CA ALA A 4 48.07 -4.85 35.99
C ALA A 4 47.18 -5.49 37.07
N LEU A 5 46.04 -4.83 37.30
CA LEU A 5 44.77 -5.34 37.85
C LEU A 5 44.62 -5.43 39.39
N SER A 6 43.83 -4.49 39.91
CA SER A 6 42.56 -4.84 40.59
C SER A 6 41.55 -3.71 40.36
N GLU A 7 40.56 -3.99 39.50
CA GLU A 7 39.36 -3.18 39.30
C GLU A 7 38.43 -3.35 40.50
N ASP A 8 37.99 -2.23 41.09
CA ASP A 8 36.91 -2.20 42.07
C ASP A 8 35.72 -1.50 41.41
N SER A 9 34.71 -2.29 41.08
CA SER A 9 33.47 -1.90 40.42
C SER A 9 32.53 -1.19 41.40
N HIS A 10 32.34 0.13 41.24
CA HIS A 10 31.26 0.87 41.88
C HIS A 10 30.18 1.18 40.84
N ASP A 11 29.12 0.38 40.86
CA ASP A 11 27.92 0.50 40.02
C ASP A 11 27.03 1.63 40.56
N PRO A 12 26.76 2.73 39.81
CA PRO A 12 25.75 3.70 40.21
C PRO A 12 24.37 3.17 39.79
N GLY A 13 23.65 2.59 40.75
CA GLY A 13 22.26 2.15 40.55
C GLY A 13 21.34 3.28 40.05
N PRO A 14 20.19 2.92 39.44
CA PRO A 14 19.33 3.87 38.74
C PRO A 14 18.75 4.91 39.71
N ALA A 15 18.84 6.19 39.32
CA ALA A 15 18.32 7.32 40.08
C ALA A 15 16.82 7.13 40.36
N GLN A 16 16.45 7.13 41.65
CA GLN A 16 15.05 7.16 42.08
C GLN A 16 14.36 8.44 41.57
N PRO A 17 13.15 8.37 40.98
CA PRO A 17 12.38 9.56 40.67
C PRO A 17 12.00 10.29 41.97
N PRO A 18 12.00 11.64 41.98
CA PRO A 18 11.67 12.40 43.19
C PRO A 18 10.21 12.17 43.59
N ALA A 19 9.97 12.09 44.91
CA ALA A 19 8.64 11.92 45.49
C ALA A 19 7.72 13.12 45.19
N PRO A 20 6.39 12.92 45.08
CA PRO A 20 5.45 13.98 44.71
C PRO A 20 5.22 14.93 45.89
N GLY A 21 5.96 16.03 45.91
CA GLY A 21 5.78 17.15 46.83
C GLY A 21 5.09 18.32 46.14
N GLU A 22 3.95 18.74 46.69
CA GLU A 22 3.28 20.04 46.54
C GLU A 22 3.09 20.56 45.11
N GLU A 23 1.92 20.27 44.52
CA GLU A 23 1.38 21.00 43.37
C GLU A 23 1.16 22.48 43.75
N THR A 24 2.21 23.29 43.59
CA THR A 24 2.01 24.72 43.36
C THR A 24 1.14 24.81 42.11
N LEU A 25 -0.07 25.37 42.21
CA LEU A 25 -0.93 25.68 41.07
C LEU A 25 -0.09 26.44 40.03
N ARG A 26 0.43 25.72 39.02
CA ARG A 26 1.28 26.32 37.98
C ARG A 26 0.37 27.20 37.15
N GLN A 27 0.49 28.50 37.36
CA GLN A 27 -0.22 29.48 36.55
C GLN A 27 0.17 29.27 35.08
N PRO A 28 -0.81 29.24 34.15
CA PRO A 28 -0.52 29.11 32.73
C PRO A 28 0.44 30.22 32.25
N PRO A 29 1.36 29.92 31.30
CA PRO A 29 2.26 30.93 30.72
C PRO A 29 1.49 32.13 30.17
N GLN A 30 1.86 33.34 30.61
CA GLN A 30 1.18 34.59 30.28
C GLN A 30 2.13 35.78 30.51
N ASP A 31 1.88 36.89 29.82
CA ASP A 31 2.51 38.18 30.11
C ASP A 31 1.47 39.30 29.93
N THR A 32 0.84 39.70 31.04
CA THR A 32 -0.23 40.71 30.99
C THR A 32 0.29 42.10 30.67
N ALA A 33 1.56 42.40 30.96
CA ALA A 33 2.15 43.71 30.66
C ALA A 33 2.42 43.83 29.16
N ALA A 34 2.88 42.76 28.52
CA ALA A 34 2.99 42.67 27.07
C ALA A 34 1.62 42.81 26.39
N GLU A 35 0.58 42.10 26.87
CA GLU A 35 -0.77 42.23 26.32
C GLU A 35 -1.32 43.66 26.42
N GLN A 36 -1.13 44.32 27.57
CA GLN A 36 -1.53 45.72 27.73
C GLN A 36 -0.75 46.64 26.78
N SER A 37 0.53 46.32 26.55
CA SER A 37 1.40 47.12 25.68
C SER A 37 1.05 46.96 24.20
N VAL A 38 0.61 45.78 23.79
CA VAL A 38 0.08 45.53 22.44
C VAL A 38 -1.18 46.35 22.20
N LEU A 39 -2.18 46.22 23.07
CA LEU A 39 -3.46 46.91 22.91
C LEU A 39 -3.30 48.43 22.99
N GLY A 40 -2.46 48.94 23.90
CA GLY A 40 -2.17 50.37 23.97
C GLY A 40 -1.47 50.89 22.71
N GLY A 41 -0.59 50.09 22.09
CA GLY A 41 0.09 50.45 20.85
C GLY A 41 -0.87 50.52 19.66
N MET A 42 -1.78 49.56 19.57
CA MET A 42 -2.85 49.52 18.57
C MET A 42 -3.81 50.71 18.71
N LEU A 43 -4.17 51.11 19.94
CA LEU A 43 -5.01 52.29 20.20
C LEU A 43 -4.32 53.63 19.88
N LEU A 44 -2.99 53.64 19.76
CA LEU A 44 -2.18 54.84 19.48
C LEU A 44 -1.87 55.02 17.99
N SER A 45 -1.71 53.94 17.23
CA SER A 45 -1.28 54.00 15.83
C SER A 45 -1.93 52.91 14.98
N LYS A 46 -2.42 53.33 13.80
CA LYS A 46 -2.93 52.42 12.78
C LYS A 46 -1.86 51.45 12.27
N ASP A 47 -0.61 51.90 12.15
CA ASP A 47 0.50 51.06 11.67
C ASP A 47 0.82 49.94 12.66
N ALA A 48 0.64 50.21 13.97
CA ALA A 48 0.79 49.21 15.02
C ALA A 48 -0.30 48.13 14.94
N ILE A 49 -1.51 48.46 14.47
CA ILE A 49 -2.58 47.48 14.25
C ILE A 49 -2.18 46.50 13.15
N ALA A 50 -1.65 46.98 12.03
CA ALA A 50 -1.19 46.13 10.93
C ALA A 50 -0.06 45.19 11.38
N ASP A 51 0.94 45.73 12.09
CA ASP A 51 2.09 44.95 12.58
C ASP A 51 1.67 43.87 13.61
N VAL A 52 0.72 44.17 14.49
CA VAL A 52 0.23 43.19 15.49
C VAL A 52 -0.66 42.13 14.84
N LEU A 53 -1.50 42.50 13.86
CA LEU A 53 -2.41 41.58 13.18
C LEU A 53 -1.68 40.42 12.49
N GLU A 54 -0.48 40.68 11.95
CA GLU A 54 0.35 39.65 11.32
C GLU A 54 0.93 38.63 12.32
N ARG A 55 0.94 38.94 13.63
CA ARG A 55 1.68 38.19 14.66
C ARG A 55 0.80 37.39 15.62
N ILE A 56 -0.36 37.93 16.00
CA ILE A 56 -1.22 37.32 17.02
C ILE A 56 -2.71 37.31 16.65
N LYS A 57 -3.43 36.35 17.21
CA LYS A 57 -4.89 36.17 17.08
C LYS A 57 -5.61 36.55 18.38
N PRO A 58 -6.94 36.75 18.35
CA PRO A 58 -7.70 37.04 19.57
C PRO A 58 -7.45 35.99 20.67
N ASP A 59 -7.45 34.70 20.33
CA ASP A 59 -7.26 33.60 21.29
C ASP A 59 -5.84 33.53 21.91
N ASP A 60 -4.88 34.31 21.41
CA ASP A 60 -3.52 34.37 21.96
C ASP A 60 -3.46 35.17 23.27
N PHE A 61 -4.40 36.09 23.51
CA PHE A 61 -4.47 36.81 24.79
C PHE A 61 -4.95 35.88 25.93
N TYR A 62 -4.28 35.96 27.08
CA TYR A 62 -4.65 35.22 28.28
C TYR A 62 -5.91 35.80 28.94
N LYS A 63 -6.07 37.13 28.93
CA LYS A 63 -7.25 37.78 29.54
C LYS A 63 -8.39 37.91 28.53
N PRO A 64 -9.60 37.37 28.82
CA PRO A 64 -10.77 37.58 27.96
C PRO A 64 -11.13 39.06 27.75
N ALA A 65 -10.82 39.91 28.73
CA ALA A 65 -10.99 41.36 28.60
C ALA A 65 -10.09 41.96 27.50
N HIS A 66 -8.88 41.43 27.32
CA HIS A 66 -7.96 41.88 26.27
C HIS A 66 -8.35 41.34 24.90
N GLN A 67 -8.86 40.10 24.83
CA GLN A 67 -9.47 39.53 23.62
C GLN A 67 -10.59 40.43 23.08
N ALA A 68 -11.53 40.80 23.95
CA ALA A 68 -12.64 41.68 23.60
C ALA A 68 -12.18 43.05 23.06
N VAL A 69 -11.16 43.65 23.67
CA VAL A 69 -10.60 44.92 23.20
C VAL A 69 -9.92 44.75 21.85
N TYR A 70 -9.16 43.67 21.65
CA TYR A 70 -8.53 43.33 20.38
C TYR A 70 -9.55 43.15 19.25
N ASP A 71 -10.60 42.37 19.49
CA ASP A 71 -11.68 42.13 18.52
C ASP A 71 -12.38 43.44 18.13
N ALA A 72 -12.68 44.31 19.09
CA ALA A 72 -13.28 45.61 18.82
C ALA A 72 -12.36 46.52 17.98
N ILE A 73 -11.04 46.47 18.22
CA ILE A 73 -10.04 47.19 17.41
C ILE A 73 -10.04 46.65 15.98
N LEU A 74 -10.02 45.32 15.79
CA LEU A 74 -10.02 44.70 14.47
C LEU A 74 -11.32 44.98 13.70
N GLU A 75 -12.47 44.98 14.38
CA GLU A 75 -13.75 45.27 13.75
C GLU A 75 -13.82 46.72 13.22
N LEU A 76 -13.33 47.69 14.00
CA LEU A 76 -13.24 49.08 13.57
C LEU A 76 -12.22 49.25 12.43
N TYR A 77 -11.07 48.60 12.55
CA TYR A 77 -10.02 48.61 11.53
C TYR A 77 -10.52 48.04 10.19
N GLY A 78 -11.26 46.92 10.23
CA GLY A 78 -11.87 46.29 9.05
C GLY A 78 -12.96 47.15 8.38
N LYS A 79 -13.64 48.02 9.15
CA LYS A 79 -14.57 49.04 8.62
C LYS A 79 -13.86 50.29 8.08
N GLY A 80 -12.54 50.40 8.25
CA GLY A 80 -11.77 51.59 7.93
C GLY A 80 -11.97 52.76 8.91
N GLU A 81 -12.55 52.50 10.08
CA GLU A 81 -12.76 53.49 11.14
C GLU A 81 -11.51 53.59 12.04
N PRO A 82 -11.20 54.77 12.61
CA PRO A 82 -10.08 54.90 13.55
C PRO A 82 -10.38 54.11 14.83
N ALA A 83 -9.45 53.26 15.26
CA ALA A 83 -9.58 52.47 16.49
C ALA A 83 -8.83 53.15 17.65
N ASP A 84 -9.40 54.23 18.18
CA ASP A 84 -8.90 54.95 19.36
C ASP A 84 -9.72 54.59 20.62
N ALA A 85 -9.30 55.08 21.79
CA ALA A 85 -9.98 54.76 23.05
C ALA A 85 -11.47 55.18 23.09
N VAL A 86 -11.88 56.16 22.29
CA VAL A 86 -13.28 56.63 22.25
C VAL A 86 -14.11 55.73 21.34
N THR A 87 -13.62 55.45 20.13
CA THR A 87 -14.33 54.60 19.17
C THR A 87 -14.39 53.15 19.64
N VAL A 88 -13.31 52.63 20.22
CA VAL A 88 -13.28 51.29 20.82
C VAL A 88 -14.20 51.20 22.04
N ALA A 89 -14.28 52.25 22.87
CA ALA A 89 -15.24 52.29 23.97
C ALA A 89 -16.69 52.23 23.47
N ALA A 90 -17.02 52.97 22.41
CA ALA A 90 -18.35 52.98 21.82
C ALA A 90 -18.71 51.62 21.20
N GLU A 91 -17.76 50.99 20.51
CA GLU A 91 -17.94 49.64 19.95
C GLU A 91 -18.14 48.59 21.05
N LEU A 92 -17.32 48.60 22.10
CA LEU A 92 -17.47 47.70 23.24
C LEU A 92 -18.77 47.92 24.01
N ASP A 93 -19.29 49.15 24.09
CA ASP A 93 -20.58 49.43 24.73
C ASP A 93 -21.74 48.92 23.88
N ARG A 94 -21.66 49.11 22.55
CA ARG A 94 -22.61 48.54 21.58
C ARG A 94 -22.71 47.03 21.68
N GLN A 95 -21.59 46.35 21.91
CA GLN A 95 -21.53 44.90 22.11
C GLN A 95 -21.87 44.45 23.54
N GLY A 96 -22.15 45.38 24.47
CA GLY A 96 -22.43 45.08 25.87
C GLY A 96 -21.22 44.53 26.65
N GLN A 97 -20.00 44.76 26.15
CA GLN A 97 -18.75 44.24 26.73
C GLN A 97 -17.96 45.29 27.51
N LEU A 98 -18.26 46.59 27.36
CA LEU A 98 -17.50 47.69 27.97
C LEU A 98 -17.31 47.56 29.49
N ARG A 99 -18.33 47.09 30.21
CA ARG A 99 -18.23 46.86 31.66
C ARG A 99 -17.29 45.70 32.01
N LYS A 100 -17.24 44.65 31.17
CA LYS A 100 -16.41 43.46 31.39
C LYS A 100 -14.92 43.73 31.18
N VAL A 101 -14.59 44.71 30.32
CA VAL A 101 -13.19 45.10 30.06
C VAL A 101 -12.62 46.10 31.09
N GLY A 102 -13.43 46.60 32.03
CA GLY A 102 -13.01 47.60 33.02
C GLY A 102 -13.45 49.03 32.71
N GLY A 103 -14.30 49.23 31.69
CA GLY A 103 -14.86 50.53 31.32
C GLY A 103 -13.91 51.40 30.48
N ALA A 104 -14.42 52.54 30.02
CA ALA A 104 -13.64 53.50 29.22
C ALA A 104 -12.31 53.95 29.88
N PRO A 105 -12.21 54.13 31.22
CA PRO A 105 -10.92 54.47 31.86
C PRO A 105 -9.82 53.42 31.65
N TYR A 106 -10.18 52.14 31.47
CA TYR A 106 -9.21 51.08 31.25
C TYR A 106 -8.50 51.24 29.89
N LEU A 107 -9.22 51.66 28.85
CA LEU A 107 -8.62 51.90 27.53
C LEU A 107 -7.58 53.03 27.55
N HIS A 108 -7.83 54.09 28.33
CA HIS A 108 -6.82 55.14 28.56
C HIS A 108 -5.62 54.65 29.38
N THR A 109 -5.84 53.68 30.27
CA THR A 109 -4.76 53.03 31.02
C THR A 109 -3.87 52.21 30.09
N LEU A 110 -4.45 51.48 29.13
CA LEU A 110 -3.70 50.73 28.11
C LEU A 110 -2.79 51.67 27.30
N ILE A 111 -3.31 52.81 26.85
CA ILE A 111 -2.53 53.83 26.14
C ILE A 111 -1.37 54.35 27.01
N SER A 112 -1.63 54.62 28.29
CA SER A 112 -0.62 55.16 29.22
C SER A 112 0.46 54.15 29.61
N THR A 113 0.22 52.85 29.37
CA THR A 113 1.16 51.77 29.71
C THR A 113 2.24 51.61 28.63
N VAL A 114 1.97 52.08 27.41
CA VAL A 114 2.86 51.90 26.25
C VAL A 114 3.88 53.03 26.15
N PRO A 115 5.19 52.72 26.18
CA PRO A 115 6.22 53.75 25.98
C PRO A 115 6.20 54.35 24.57
N THR A 116 6.01 53.50 23.54
CA THR A 116 5.97 53.91 22.13
C THR A 116 5.15 52.91 21.30
N ALA A 117 4.29 53.40 20.40
CA ALA A 117 3.50 52.55 19.51
C ALA A 117 4.36 51.71 18.53
N ALA A 118 5.57 52.18 18.20
CA ALA A 118 6.49 51.49 17.28
C ALA A 118 6.97 50.11 17.78
N ASN A 119 6.85 49.82 19.08
CA ASN A 119 7.29 48.54 19.66
C ASN A 119 6.13 47.52 19.81
N ALA A 120 4.95 47.81 19.28
CA ALA A 120 3.79 46.94 19.42
C ALA A 120 4.03 45.53 18.87
N GLY A 121 4.71 45.39 17.73
CA GLY A 121 5.09 44.09 17.17
C GLY A 121 6.00 43.27 18.09
N PHE A 122 6.98 43.91 18.74
CA PHE A 122 7.87 43.23 19.71
C PHE A 122 7.09 42.67 20.91
N TYR A 123 6.13 43.43 21.43
CA TYR A 123 5.27 42.93 22.51
C TYR A 123 4.30 41.85 22.02
N ALA A 124 3.85 41.92 20.76
CA ALA A 124 3.02 40.88 20.15
C ALA A 124 3.80 39.56 20.05
N ASP A 125 5.09 39.59 19.72
CA ASP A 125 5.94 38.39 19.72
C ASP A 125 6.02 37.73 21.11
N ILE A 126 6.09 38.54 22.18
CA ILE A 126 6.06 38.03 23.57
C ILE A 126 4.71 37.36 23.87
N VAL A 127 3.60 37.99 23.47
CA VAL A 127 2.25 37.40 23.66
C VAL A 127 2.11 36.09 22.87
N ALA A 128 2.59 36.06 21.62
CA ALA A 128 2.59 34.87 20.78
C ALA A 128 3.38 33.72 21.41
N GLU A 129 4.55 34.00 21.97
CA GLU A 129 5.38 33.01 22.66
C GLU A 129 4.64 32.43 23.88
N LYS A 130 4.01 33.28 24.71
CA LYS A 130 3.25 32.80 25.88
C LYS A 130 2.00 32.04 25.47
N ALA A 131 1.33 32.44 24.39
CA ALA A 131 0.19 31.71 23.82
C ALA A 131 0.58 30.32 23.31
N LEU A 132 1.72 30.19 22.64
CA LEU A 132 2.27 28.91 22.19
C LEU A 132 2.56 27.99 23.39
N LEU A 133 3.26 28.51 24.41
CA LEU A 133 3.54 27.75 25.63
C LEU A 133 2.25 27.33 26.35
N ARG A 134 1.23 28.19 26.38
CA ARG A 134 -0.07 27.89 26.97
C ARG A 134 -0.82 26.79 26.18
N ARG A 135 -0.81 26.85 24.85
CA ARG A 135 -1.37 25.79 23.99
C ARG A 135 -0.67 24.45 24.20
N LEU A 136 0.66 24.46 24.35
CA LEU A 136 1.43 23.25 24.66
C LEU A 136 1.03 22.62 26.01
N VAL A 137 0.80 23.44 27.05
CA VAL A 137 0.31 22.95 28.35
C VAL A 137 -1.09 22.34 28.22
N GLN A 138 -1.98 22.95 27.43
CA GLN A 138 -3.32 22.44 27.18
C GLN A 138 -3.30 21.10 26.43
N ALA A 139 -2.53 21.00 25.34
CA ALA A 139 -2.35 19.76 24.59
C ALA A 139 -1.75 18.65 25.48
N GLY A 140 -0.73 18.97 26.27
CA GLY A 140 -0.16 18.02 27.24
C GLY A 140 -1.20 17.51 28.23
N THR A 141 -2.08 18.38 28.72
CA THR A 141 -3.17 18.01 29.63
C THR A 141 -4.18 17.08 28.96
N ARG A 142 -4.56 17.35 27.70
CA ARG A 142 -5.47 16.49 26.91
C ARG A 142 -4.86 15.12 26.61
N ILE A 143 -3.57 15.06 26.28
CA ILE A 143 -2.85 13.81 26.03
C ILE A 143 -2.83 12.94 27.29
N VAL A 144 -2.60 13.54 28.46
CA VAL A 144 -2.70 12.83 29.74
C VAL A 144 -4.12 12.28 29.94
N GLN A 145 -5.16 13.07 29.65
CA GLN A 145 -6.55 12.62 29.73
C GLN A 145 -6.83 11.44 28.78
N TYR A 146 -6.32 11.47 27.54
CA TYR A 146 -6.45 10.36 26.59
C TYR A 146 -5.78 9.09 27.10
N GLY A 147 -4.61 9.20 27.72
CA GLY A 147 -3.91 8.07 28.33
C GLY A 147 -4.72 7.37 29.43
N TYR A 148 -5.44 8.14 30.26
CA TYR A 148 -6.32 7.56 31.28
C TYR A 148 -7.63 7.00 30.69
N ALA A 149 -8.23 7.67 29.70
CA ALA A 149 -9.46 7.22 29.04
C ALA A 149 -9.28 5.94 28.19
N GLY A 150 -8.08 5.73 27.61
CA GLY A 150 -7.76 4.52 26.85
C GLY A 150 -7.80 3.22 27.65
N SER A 151 -7.84 3.30 28.99
CA SER A 151 -7.99 2.13 29.86
C SER A 151 -9.41 1.52 29.84
N GLU A 152 -10.39 2.20 29.23
CA GLU A 152 -11.79 1.76 29.11
C GLU A 152 -12.14 1.14 27.74
N GLY A 153 -11.19 0.48 27.07
CA GLY A 153 -11.48 -0.35 25.89
C GLY A 153 -11.47 0.35 24.52
N GLN A 154 -10.88 1.55 24.43
CA GLN A 154 -10.56 2.17 23.13
C GLN A 154 -9.32 1.53 22.50
N ASP A 155 -9.25 1.55 21.17
CA ASP A 155 -8.06 1.11 20.44
C ASP A 155 -6.88 2.01 20.80
N VAL A 156 -5.78 1.39 21.24
CA VAL A 156 -4.54 2.09 21.60
C VAL A 156 -4.01 2.89 20.40
N ALA A 157 -4.20 2.41 19.17
CA ALA A 157 -3.80 3.13 17.97
C ALA A 157 -4.55 4.47 17.82
N GLU A 158 -5.86 4.47 18.08
CA GLU A 158 -6.69 5.69 18.00
C GLU A 158 -6.30 6.72 19.07
N VAL A 159 -5.96 6.25 20.28
CA VAL A 159 -5.48 7.11 21.38
C VAL A 159 -4.15 7.77 21.01
N VAL A 160 -3.23 7.02 20.39
CA VAL A 160 -1.94 7.54 19.92
C VAL A 160 -2.12 8.56 18.80
N ASP A 161 -3.00 8.28 17.84
CA ASP A 161 -3.29 9.20 16.72
C ASP A 161 -3.88 10.54 17.22
N ARG A 162 -4.82 10.49 18.16
CA ARG A 162 -5.39 11.71 18.78
C ARG A 162 -4.34 12.49 19.56
N ALA A 163 -3.46 11.81 20.28
CA ALA A 163 -2.36 12.46 20.99
C ALA A 163 -1.36 13.14 20.03
N GLN A 164 -1.07 12.50 18.89
CA GLN A 164 -0.23 13.09 17.84
C GLN A 164 -0.88 14.33 17.21
N ALA A 165 -2.19 14.29 16.94
CA ALA A 165 -2.94 15.44 16.42
C ALA A 165 -2.91 16.64 17.38
N GLU A 166 -3.12 16.42 18.69
CA GLU A 166 -3.08 17.50 19.69
C GLU A 166 -1.71 18.19 19.79
N ILE A 167 -0.58 17.45 19.71
CA ILE A 167 0.76 18.07 19.65
C ILE A 167 0.95 18.84 18.34
N TYR A 168 0.41 18.31 17.25
CA TYR A 168 0.54 18.92 15.94
C TYR A 168 -0.18 20.27 15.86
N ASP A 169 -1.40 20.37 16.37
CA ASP A 169 -2.21 21.61 16.40
C ASP A 169 -1.53 22.74 17.22
N VAL A 170 -0.64 22.39 18.18
CA VAL A 170 0.17 23.37 18.91
C VAL A 170 1.26 23.97 18.02
N THR A 171 1.81 23.17 17.11
CA THR A 171 2.92 23.58 16.22
C THR A 171 2.47 24.30 14.96
N GLU A 172 1.22 24.10 14.53
CA GLU A 172 0.68 24.81 13.38
C GLU A 172 0.31 26.24 13.79
N ARG A 173 1.07 27.21 13.28
CA ARG A 173 0.54 28.57 13.10
C ARG A 173 -0.61 28.38 12.13
N THR A 174 -1.85 28.48 12.62
CA THR A 174 -3.03 28.46 11.78
C THR A 174 -2.85 29.57 10.74
N SER A 175 -2.44 29.22 9.53
CA SER A 175 -2.65 30.05 8.36
C SER A 175 -4.17 30.16 8.24
N SER A 176 -4.73 31.23 8.80
CA SER A 176 -6.14 31.54 8.58
C SER A 176 -6.32 31.73 7.09
N GLU A 177 -7.46 31.24 6.60
CA GLU A 177 -7.93 31.44 5.23
C GLU A 177 -8.06 32.95 4.96
N ASP A 178 -6.98 33.57 4.50
CA ASP A 178 -6.97 34.99 4.18
C ASP A 178 -7.37 35.14 2.70
N TYR A 179 -8.49 35.83 2.47
CA TYR A 179 -8.85 36.32 1.15
C TYR A 179 -7.72 37.22 0.66
N SER A 180 -6.94 36.73 -0.30
CA SER A 180 -5.87 37.51 -0.95
C SER A 180 -6.48 38.60 -1.83
N ILE A 181 -6.06 39.86 -1.65
CA ILE A 181 -6.44 40.97 -2.53
C ILE A 181 -5.81 40.72 -3.90
N LEU A 182 -6.59 40.83 -4.99
CA LEU A 182 -6.10 40.54 -6.35
C LEU A 182 -4.78 41.28 -6.67
N ASP A 183 -4.63 42.52 -6.21
CA ASP A 183 -3.44 43.35 -6.40
C ASP A 183 -2.16 42.72 -5.81
N GLU A 184 -2.27 42.06 -4.65
CA GLU A 184 -1.15 41.38 -3.98
C GLU A 184 -0.74 40.09 -4.70
N LEU A 185 -1.67 39.46 -5.42
CA LEU A 185 -1.39 38.29 -6.27
C LEU A 185 -0.84 38.69 -7.65
N MET A 186 -1.09 39.92 -8.11
CA MET A 186 -0.69 40.34 -9.46
C MET A 186 0.82 40.47 -9.61
N GLN A 187 1.52 41.06 -8.65
CA GLN A 187 2.98 41.17 -8.76
C GLN A 187 3.68 39.81 -8.77
N PRO A 188 3.44 38.89 -7.82
CA PRO A 188 4.01 37.54 -7.87
C PRO A 188 3.65 36.79 -9.17
N THR A 189 2.42 36.93 -9.66
CA THR A 189 1.99 36.29 -10.92
C THR A 189 2.74 36.87 -12.12
N LEU A 190 2.96 38.19 -12.16
CA LEU A 190 3.71 38.85 -13.22
C LEU A 190 5.20 38.48 -13.17
N ASP A 191 5.78 38.41 -11.96
CA ASP A 191 7.16 37.95 -11.77
C ASP A 191 7.32 36.48 -12.20
N GLU A 192 6.33 35.64 -11.91
CA GLU A 192 6.29 34.26 -12.40
C GLU A 192 6.20 34.21 -13.93
N LEU A 193 5.33 35.01 -14.55
CA LEU A 193 5.21 35.13 -16.02
C LEU A 193 6.51 35.64 -16.67
N ASP A 194 7.19 36.60 -16.06
CA ASP A 194 8.48 37.11 -16.54
C ASP A 194 9.60 36.07 -16.38
N SER A 195 9.56 35.28 -15.30
CA SER A 195 10.47 34.15 -15.10
C SER A 195 10.26 33.04 -16.16
N ILE A 196 9.02 32.82 -16.57
CA ILE A 196 8.64 31.88 -17.63
C ILE A 196 9.10 32.41 -19.01
N ALA A 197 8.86 33.69 -19.28
CA ALA A 197 9.24 34.33 -20.55
C ALA A 197 10.76 34.39 -20.73
N SER A 198 11.52 34.72 -19.68
CA SER A 198 12.98 34.80 -19.70
C SER A 198 13.68 33.44 -19.89
N ARG A 199 13.01 32.34 -19.56
CA ARG A 199 13.50 30.96 -19.75
C ARG A 199 13.00 30.27 -21.01
N GLY A 200 12.38 31.00 -21.94
CA GLY A 200 11.95 30.47 -23.25
C GLY A 200 10.54 29.86 -23.27
N GLY A 201 9.66 30.23 -22.33
CA GLY A 201 8.23 29.89 -22.39
C GLY A 201 7.83 28.54 -21.81
N LEU A 202 8.72 27.87 -21.08
CA LEU A 202 8.42 26.62 -20.35
C LEU A 202 8.32 26.93 -18.85
N SER A 203 7.10 27.06 -18.32
CA SER A 203 6.87 27.00 -16.86
C SER A 203 7.10 25.56 -16.41
N LEU A 204 8.30 25.21 -15.96
CA LEU A 204 8.66 23.80 -15.75
C LEU A 204 8.02 23.25 -14.47
N GLY A 205 6.86 22.59 -14.65
CA GLY A 205 6.46 21.53 -13.74
C GLY A 205 7.49 20.39 -13.73
N VAL A 206 7.34 19.42 -12.84
CA VAL A 206 8.25 18.26 -12.76
C VAL A 206 8.26 17.51 -14.10
N PRO A 207 9.41 17.34 -14.77
CA PRO A 207 9.46 16.68 -16.08
C PRO A 207 9.05 15.21 -16.01
N THR A 208 8.20 14.77 -16.93
CA THR A 208 7.73 13.37 -17.00
C THR A 208 8.75 12.45 -17.67
N GLY A 209 9.68 13.00 -18.44
CA GLY A 209 10.69 12.23 -19.18
C GLY A 209 10.24 11.81 -20.59
N PHE A 210 9.05 12.25 -21.02
CA PHE A 210 8.53 12.07 -22.36
C PHE A 210 8.36 13.45 -23.00
N ALA A 211 9.13 13.76 -24.04
CA ALA A 211 9.18 15.10 -24.61
C ALA A 211 7.83 15.57 -25.15
N ASP A 212 7.03 14.65 -25.71
CA ASP A 212 5.71 14.97 -26.25
C ASP A 212 4.65 15.13 -25.14
N LEU A 213 4.80 14.42 -24.02
CA LEU A 213 3.96 14.62 -22.82
C LEU A 213 4.31 15.94 -22.14
N ASP A 214 5.60 16.22 -21.94
CA ASP A 214 6.06 17.48 -21.35
C ASP A 214 5.73 18.68 -22.24
N LYS A 215 5.70 18.53 -23.57
CA LYS A 215 5.21 19.60 -24.47
C LYS A 215 3.70 19.85 -24.31
N LEU A 216 2.92 18.82 -24.00
CA LEU A 216 1.48 18.91 -23.80
C LEU A 216 1.11 19.48 -22.42
N THR A 217 1.80 19.03 -21.37
CA THR A 217 1.47 19.34 -19.97
C THR A 217 2.35 20.43 -19.38
N ASN A 218 3.48 20.73 -20.02
CA ASN A 218 4.54 21.60 -19.51
C ASN A 218 5.07 21.09 -18.15
N GLY A 219 5.26 19.76 -18.06
CA GLY A 219 5.58 19.05 -16.82
C GLY A 219 4.38 18.77 -15.91
N LEU A 220 4.63 18.23 -14.72
CA LEU A 220 3.62 17.99 -13.67
C LEU A 220 3.65 19.14 -12.66
N HIS A 221 2.52 19.81 -12.45
CA HIS A 221 2.48 21.05 -11.67
C HIS A 221 2.17 20.80 -10.18
N ALA A 222 2.66 21.69 -9.32
CA ALA A 222 2.35 21.71 -7.89
C ALA A 222 0.83 21.73 -7.64
N GLY A 223 0.37 21.02 -6.61
CA GLY A 223 -1.04 20.96 -6.26
C GLY A 223 -1.91 20.04 -7.14
N GLN A 224 -1.33 19.44 -8.19
CA GLN A 224 -2.05 18.53 -9.08
C GLN A 224 -2.16 17.13 -8.49
N MET A 225 -3.35 16.56 -8.62
CA MET A 225 -3.60 15.12 -8.49
C MET A 225 -3.67 14.53 -9.90
N ILE A 226 -2.73 13.63 -10.19
CA ILE A 226 -2.62 12.91 -11.46
C ILE A 226 -2.99 11.45 -11.23
N ILE A 227 -3.91 10.93 -12.02
CA ILE A 227 -4.22 9.50 -12.05
C ILE A 227 -3.53 8.88 -13.25
N VAL A 228 -2.72 7.84 -13.00
CA VAL A 228 -2.22 6.96 -14.05
C VAL A 228 -2.98 5.66 -13.95
N ALA A 229 -3.71 5.31 -15.00
CA ALA A 229 -4.50 4.10 -15.01
C ALA A 229 -4.21 3.19 -16.19
N ALA A 230 -4.06 1.91 -15.89
CA ALA A 230 -3.74 0.88 -16.84
C ALA A 230 -4.55 -0.38 -16.53
N ARG A 231 -4.64 -1.28 -17.51
CA ARG A 231 -5.21 -2.61 -17.27
C ARG A 231 -4.17 -3.52 -16.59
N PRO A 232 -4.58 -4.43 -15.69
CA PRO A 232 -3.69 -5.45 -15.14
C PRO A 232 -3.22 -6.46 -16.19
N GLY A 233 -1.92 -6.82 -16.21
CA GLY A 233 -1.46 -8.11 -16.73
C GLY A 233 -0.79 -8.15 -18.12
N VAL A 234 0.49 -7.81 -18.19
CA VAL A 234 1.40 -8.41 -19.20
C VAL A 234 2.44 -9.24 -18.44
N GLY A 235 2.24 -10.57 -18.36
CA GLY A 235 3.17 -11.49 -17.67
C GLY A 235 2.57 -12.73 -16.96
N LYS A 236 1.38 -13.21 -17.34
CA LYS A 236 0.68 -14.33 -16.64
C LYS A 236 0.28 -15.51 -17.56
N ALA A 237 0.93 -15.70 -18.72
CA ALA A 237 0.44 -16.71 -19.66
C ALA A 237 0.91 -18.11 -19.27
N LEU A 238 -0.01 -19.07 -19.31
CA LEU A 238 0.20 -20.49 -18.98
C LEU A 238 -0.25 -21.36 -20.16
N ALA A 239 0.31 -22.57 -20.28
CA ALA A 239 -0.10 -23.51 -21.31
C ALA A 239 -1.60 -23.83 -21.22
N LEU A 240 -2.29 -24.02 -22.35
CA LEU A 240 -3.73 -24.25 -22.38
C LEU A 240 -4.19 -25.51 -21.62
N ASP A 241 -3.32 -26.49 -21.45
CA ASP A 241 -3.58 -27.71 -20.70
C ASP A 241 -3.36 -27.57 -19.20
N THR A 242 -2.80 -26.45 -18.73
CA THR A 242 -2.54 -26.18 -17.30
C THR A 242 -3.83 -26.33 -16.49
N PRO A 243 -3.86 -27.22 -15.48
CA PRO A 243 -5.01 -27.37 -14.62
C PRO A 243 -5.15 -26.17 -13.68
N LEU A 244 -6.38 -25.71 -13.49
CA LEU A 244 -6.72 -24.58 -12.62
C LEU A 244 -7.79 -25.03 -11.62
N PRO A 245 -7.59 -24.82 -10.30
CA PRO A 245 -8.57 -25.20 -9.29
C PRO A 245 -9.81 -24.31 -9.39
N THR A 246 -10.97 -24.92 -9.19
CA THR A 246 -12.27 -24.24 -9.12
C THR A 246 -12.97 -24.60 -7.81
N PRO A 247 -13.99 -23.81 -7.38
CA PRO A 247 -14.78 -24.15 -6.19
C PRO A 247 -15.48 -25.52 -6.27
N THR A 248 -15.63 -26.07 -7.48
CA THR A 248 -16.34 -27.33 -7.73
C THR A 248 -15.43 -28.45 -8.23
N GLY A 249 -14.13 -28.21 -8.38
CA GLY A 249 -13.19 -29.22 -8.88
C GLY A 249 -12.01 -28.58 -9.59
N TRP A 250 -11.85 -28.91 -10.87
CA TRP A 250 -10.77 -28.44 -11.74
C TRP A 250 -11.29 -28.04 -13.11
N THR A 251 -10.64 -27.05 -13.72
CA THR A 251 -10.75 -26.74 -15.15
C THR A 251 -9.36 -26.72 -15.78
N ARG A 252 -9.28 -26.50 -17.09
CA ARG A 252 -8.01 -26.27 -17.80
C ARG A 252 -7.99 -24.88 -18.38
N MET A 253 -6.82 -24.25 -18.42
CA MET A 253 -6.60 -22.90 -18.93
C MET A 253 -7.30 -22.64 -20.29
N GLY A 254 -7.26 -23.60 -21.22
CA GLY A 254 -7.88 -23.49 -22.54
C GLY A 254 -9.41 -23.55 -22.54
N LYS A 255 -10.02 -24.13 -21.49
CA LYS A 255 -11.48 -24.26 -21.31
C LYS A 255 -12.08 -23.14 -20.47
N VAL A 256 -11.26 -22.32 -19.83
CA VAL A 256 -11.73 -21.20 -19.01
C VAL A 256 -12.48 -20.19 -19.88
N ALA A 257 -13.68 -19.84 -19.44
CA ALA A 257 -14.50 -18.78 -20.01
C ALA A 257 -14.69 -17.64 -19.01
N VAL A 258 -14.99 -16.45 -19.53
CA VAL A 258 -15.43 -15.32 -18.71
C VAL A 258 -16.71 -15.70 -17.97
N GLY A 259 -16.72 -15.48 -16.66
CA GLY A 259 -17.82 -15.84 -15.76
C GLY A 259 -17.57 -17.08 -14.92
N ASP A 260 -16.61 -17.94 -15.31
CA ASP A 260 -16.20 -19.12 -14.54
C ASP A 260 -15.63 -18.71 -13.18
N ARG A 261 -15.56 -19.65 -12.23
CA ARG A 261 -14.94 -19.41 -10.91
C ARG A 261 -13.65 -20.20 -10.79
N LEU A 262 -12.56 -19.51 -10.50
CA LEU A 262 -11.27 -20.06 -10.07
C LEU A 262 -11.07 -19.82 -8.57
N ILE A 263 -9.91 -20.19 -8.06
CA ILE A 263 -9.51 -19.94 -6.68
C ILE A 263 -8.35 -18.92 -6.66
N GLY A 264 -8.45 -17.93 -5.78
CA GLY A 264 -7.44 -16.90 -5.55
C GLY A 264 -6.26 -17.41 -4.72
N ALA A 265 -5.17 -16.63 -4.69
CA ALA A 265 -4.00 -16.95 -3.85
C ALA A 265 -4.31 -16.99 -2.34
N ASP A 266 -5.35 -16.26 -1.93
CA ASP A 266 -5.92 -16.23 -0.59
C ASP A 266 -6.81 -17.45 -0.27
N GLY A 267 -6.96 -18.37 -1.22
CA GLY A 267 -7.74 -19.59 -1.08
C GLY A 267 -9.24 -19.39 -1.33
N ARG A 268 -9.71 -18.17 -1.61
CA ARG A 268 -11.13 -17.86 -1.80
C ARG A 268 -11.57 -17.99 -3.26
N PRO A 269 -12.83 -18.36 -3.53
CA PRO A 269 -13.39 -18.31 -4.88
C PRO A 269 -13.31 -16.92 -5.50
N THR A 270 -12.79 -16.83 -6.72
CA THR A 270 -12.74 -15.62 -7.53
C THR A 270 -13.30 -15.89 -8.92
N ARG A 271 -13.94 -14.91 -9.53
CA ARG A 271 -14.53 -15.04 -10.87
C ARG A 271 -13.48 -14.71 -11.93
N VAL A 272 -13.49 -15.46 -13.02
CA VAL A 272 -12.79 -15.15 -14.26
C VAL A 272 -13.53 -14.07 -15.01
N VAL A 273 -12.79 -13.07 -15.44
CA VAL A 273 -13.39 -11.83 -15.90
C VAL A 273 -12.93 -11.40 -17.26
N ALA A 274 -11.74 -11.87 -17.65
CA ALA A 274 -11.21 -11.73 -18.98
C ALA A 274 -10.31 -12.93 -19.29
N ILE A 275 -10.26 -13.28 -20.55
CA ILE A 275 -9.36 -14.30 -21.10
C ILE A 275 -8.66 -13.68 -22.30
N SER A 276 -7.36 -13.91 -22.45
CA SER A 276 -6.63 -13.47 -23.65
C SER A 276 -6.89 -14.42 -24.82
N ASP A 277 -6.55 -13.97 -26.03
CA ASP A 277 -6.36 -14.88 -27.15
C ASP A 277 -5.21 -15.87 -26.86
N VAL A 278 -5.22 -16.98 -27.60
CA VAL A 278 -4.20 -18.03 -27.49
C VAL A 278 -2.92 -17.56 -28.19
N MET A 279 -1.80 -17.58 -27.47
CA MET A 279 -0.48 -17.19 -27.96
C MET A 279 0.33 -18.44 -28.31
N THR A 280 0.79 -18.56 -29.56
CA THR A 280 1.42 -19.81 -30.07
C THR A 280 2.94 -19.80 -30.19
N ASP A 281 3.56 -18.63 -30.34
CA ASP A 281 5.00 -18.50 -30.63
C ASP A 281 5.82 -17.89 -29.48
N ARG A 282 5.58 -18.31 -28.23
CA ARG A 282 6.32 -17.83 -27.05
C ARG A 282 7.33 -18.87 -26.56
N PRO A 283 8.57 -18.50 -26.21
CA PRO A 283 9.47 -19.43 -25.56
C PRO A 283 8.83 -19.95 -24.26
N CYS A 284 8.66 -21.27 -24.17
CA CYS A 284 8.00 -21.93 -23.04
C CYS A 284 9.00 -22.78 -22.27
N PHE A 285 8.72 -22.95 -20.98
CA PHE A 285 9.54 -23.74 -20.09
C PHE A 285 8.66 -24.67 -19.25
N GLU A 286 9.19 -25.84 -18.98
CA GLU A 286 8.69 -26.78 -18.00
C GLU A 286 9.36 -26.49 -16.66
N VAL A 287 8.59 -26.05 -15.66
CA VAL A 287 9.05 -25.78 -14.29
C VAL A 287 8.68 -26.97 -13.41
N GLU A 288 9.67 -27.69 -12.93
CA GLU A 288 9.53 -28.84 -12.03
C GLU A 288 9.85 -28.44 -10.59
N PHE A 289 8.98 -28.84 -9.67
CA PHE A 289 9.09 -28.61 -8.23
C PHE A 289 9.54 -29.89 -7.50
N ASP A 290 10.05 -29.74 -6.28
CA ASP A 290 10.55 -30.85 -5.45
C ASP A 290 9.43 -31.77 -4.94
N ASP A 291 8.17 -31.36 -5.11
CA ASP A 291 6.98 -32.18 -4.94
C ASP A 291 6.62 -33.05 -6.15
N GLY A 292 7.36 -32.89 -7.26
CA GLY A 292 7.12 -33.55 -8.53
C GLY A 292 6.05 -32.86 -9.37
N ALA A 293 5.48 -31.74 -8.92
CA ALA A 293 4.58 -30.95 -9.74
C ALA A 293 5.35 -30.31 -10.90
N VAL A 294 4.68 -30.19 -12.04
CA VAL A 294 5.25 -29.60 -13.25
C VAL A 294 4.25 -28.58 -13.79
N ILE A 295 4.72 -27.37 -14.07
CA ILE A 295 3.93 -26.31 -14.71
C ILE A 295 4.65 -25.85 -15.96
N VAL A 296 3.91 -25.78 -17.07
CA VAL A 296 4.39 -25.20 -18.32
C VAL A 296 3.98 -23.74 -18.38
N ALA A 297 4.99 -22.86 -18.35
CA ALA A 297 4.80 -21.43 -18.35
C ALA A 297 5.63 -20.77 -19.46
N ASP A 298 5.18 -19.62 -19.94
CA ASP A 298 6.02 -18.85 -20.85
C ASP A 298 7.24 -18.26 -20.12
N ARG A 299 8.22 -17.80 -20.90
CA ARG A 299 9.46 -17.18 -20.41
C ARG A 299 9.23 -16.09 -19.37
N ASP A 300 8.22 -15.26 -19.60
CA ASP A 300 7.97 -14.00 -18.89
C ASP A 300 6.95 -14.18 -17.76
N HIS A 301 6.40 -15.39 -17.59
CA HIS A 301 5.49 -15.73 -16.51
C HIS A 301 6.14 -15.47 -15.15
N GLN A 302 5.46 -14.71 -14.30
CA GLN A 302 5.99 -14.24 -13.02
C GLN A 302 5.51 -15.11 -11.85
N TRP A 303 6.47 -15.53 -11.01
CA TRP A 303 6.31 -16.39 -9.85
C TRP A 303 6.69 -15.63 -8.59
N SER A 304 5.91 -15.74 -7.51
CA SER A 304 6.38 -15.30 -6.18
C SER A 304 7.28 -16.37 -5.58
N ALA A 305 8.60 -16.11 -5.53
CA ALA A 305 9.61 -17.06 -5.10
C ALA A 305 10.45 -16.53 -3.94
N GLU A 306 10.54 -17.28 -2.86
CA GLU A 306 11.51 -17.12 -1.78
C GLU A 306 12.88 -17.67 -2.21
N VAL A 307 13.89 -16.82 -2.22
CA VAL A 307 15.29 -17.19 -2.44
C VAL A 307 16.08 -16.61 -1.28
N ASP A 308 16.83 -17.45 -0.55
CA ASP A 308 17.62 -17.04 0.60
C ASP A 308 16.81 -16.23 1.63
N ASP A 309 15.65 -16.74 2.04
CA ASP A 309 14.71 -16.15 3.00
C ASP A 309 14.11 -14.78 2.58
N THR A 310 14.22 -14.42 1.29
CA THR A 310 13.62 -13.20 0.72
C THR A 310 12.61 -13.56 -0.36
N VAL A 311 11.35 -13.17 -0.18
CA VAL A 311 10.29 -13.34 -1.19
C VAL A 311 10.44 -12.30 -2.29
N THR A 312 10.63 -12.75 -3.53
CA THR A 312 10.82 -11.91 -4.72
C THR A 312 9.97 -12.45 -5.86
N VAL A 313 9.34 -11.57 -6.63
CA VAL A 313 8.68 -11.97 -7.88
C VAL A 313 9.74 -12.19 -8.97
N MET A 314 9.77 -13.35 -9.62
CA MET A 314 10.77 -13.70 -10.64
C MET A 314 10.09 -14.25 -11.90
N THR A 315 10.63 -14.01 -13.09
CA THR A 315 10.11 -14.65 -14.31
C THR A 315 10.57 -16.11 -14.38
N THR A 316 9.88 -16.95 -15.17
CA THR A 316 10.30 -18.34 -15.40
C THR A 316 11.75 -18.44 -15.86
N ASP A 317 12.20 -17.52 -16.72
CA ASP A 317 13.60 -17.48 -17.19
C ASP A 317 14.58 -17.09 -16.08
N ALA A 318 14.20 -16.12 -15.22
CA ALA A 318 15.04 -15.70 -14.11
C ALA A 318 15.20 -16.84 -13.08
N LEU A 319 14.12 -17.55 -12.78
CA LEU A 319 14.10 -18.68 -11.84
C LEU A 319 15.05 -19.82 -12.22
N ARG A 320 15.41 -19.97 -13.51
CA ARG A 320 16.34 -21.00 -13.99
C ARG A 320 17.68 -20.98 -13.25
N HIS A 321 18.11 -19.79 -12.82
CA HIS A 321 19.38 -19.55 -12.14
C HIS A 321 19.31 -19.85 -10.64
N HIS A 322 18.10 -20.04 -10.12
CA HIS A 322 17.83 -20.35 -8.72
C HIS A 322 17.24 -21.76 -8.55
N VAL A 323 17.32 -22.61 -9.59
CA VAL A 323 16.97 -24.03 -9.48
C VAL A 323 17.76 -24.67 -8.33
N GLY A 324 17.05 -25.36 -7.44
CA GLY A 324 17.59 -25.96 -6.22
C GLY A 324 17.66 -25.01 -5.02
N ARG A 325 17.37 -23.71 -5.19
CA ARG A 325 17.39 -22.69 -4.11
C ARG A 325 16.08 -21.94 -3.97
N ALA A 326 15.42 -21.62 -5.08
CA ALA A 326 14.14 -20.93 -5.12
C ALA A 326 13.01 -21.81 -4.59
N LEU A 327 12.16 -21.20 -3.77
CA LEU A 327 11.06 -21.84 -3.10
C LEU A 327 9.78 -21.02 -3.34
N ILE A 328 8.72 -21.64 -3.82
CA ILE A 328 7.42 -21.02 -4.01
C ILE A 328 6.58 -21.25 -2.75
N PRO A 329 6.06 -20.20 -2.10
CA PRO A 329 5.17 -20.35 -0.95
C PRO A 329 3.94 -21.19 -1.31
N ASN A 330 3.49 -22.02 -0.38
CA ASN A 330 2.23 -22.74 -0.56
C ASN A 330 1.05 -21.75 -0.54
N ALA A 331 -0.03 -22.09 -1.25
CA ALA A 331 -1.29 -21.39 -1.13
C ALA A 331 -1.87 -21.51 0.28
N THR A 332 -2.65 -20.52 0.71
CA THR A 332 -3.48 -20.68 1.91
C THR A 332 -4.53 -21.78 1.68
N PRO A 333 -5.04 -22.43 2.74
CA PRO A 333 -6.07 -23.45 2.60
C PRO A 333 -7.30 -22.89 1.86
N LEU A 334 -7.85 -23.65 0.91
CA LEU A 334 -9.03 -23.19 0.16
C LEU A 334 -10.21 -22.91 1.09
N ASP A 335 -10.64 -21.66 1.13
CA ASP A 335 -11.72 -21.17 1.98
C ASP A 335 -13.06 -21.37 1.25
N LEU A 336 -13.57 -22.59 1.37
CA LEU A 336 -14.81 -23.04 0.72
C LEU A 336 -15.94 -23.20 1.76
N PRO A 337 -17.21 -23.00 1.36
CA PRO A 337 -18.34 -23.17 2.26
C PRO A 337 -18.46 -24.61 2.75
N GLU A 338 -19.06 -24.76 3.93
CA GLU A 338 -19.47 -26.07 4.44
C GLU A 338 -20.51 -26.71 3.52
N ARG A 339 -20.41 -28.03 3.33
CA ARG A 339 -21.31 -28.82 2.47
C ARG A 339 -21.94 -29.96 3.25
N ASP A 340 -23.19 -30.27 2.95
CA ASP A 340 -23.84 -31.46 3.50
C ASP A 340 -23.37 -32.69 2.73
N PHE A 341 -22.69 -33.59 3.43
CA PHE A 341 -22.25 -34.88 2.90
C PHE A 341 -23.16 -35.99 3.42
N ALA A 342 -23.33 -37.04 2.62
CA ALA A 342 -24.10 -38.21 3.03
C ALA A 342 -23.50 -38.90 4.27
N TYR A 343 -22.18 -38.81 4.44
CA TYR A 343 -21.43 -39.38 5.55
C TYR A 343 -20.37 -38.40 6.04
N GLY A 344 -20.00 -38.53 7.32
CA GLY A 344 -18.97 -37.70 7.93
C GLY A 344 -17.61 -37.85 7.21
N PRO A 345 -16.88 -36.74 6.95
CA PRO A 345 -15.62 -36.80 6.23
C PRO A 345 -14.56 -37.69 6.88
N TYR A 346 -14.43 -37.67 8.22
CA TYR A 346 -13.47 -38.55 8.90
C TYR A 346 -13.84 -40.02 8.72
N THR A 347 -15.14 -40.33 8.81
CA THR A 347 -15.68 -41.69 8.68
C THR A 347 -15.43 -42.25 7.29
N VAL A 348 -15.73 -41.49 6.24
CA VAL A 348 -15.45 -41.86 4.84
C VAL A 348 -13.96 -42.17 4.65
N ALA A 349 -13.10 -41.30 5.17
CA ALA A 349 -11.66 -41.43 5.07
C ALA A 349 -11.09 -42.64 5.83
N ALA A 350 -11.49 -42.82 7.09
CA ALA A 350 -11.02 -43.91 7.95
C ALA A 350 -11.40 -45.29 7.38
N LEU A 351 -12.63 -45.41 6.87
CA LEU A 351 -13.14 -46.65 6.28
C LEU A 351 -12.54 -46.91 4.90
N ALA A 352 -12.32 -45.88 4.07
CA ALA A 352 -11.54 -46.03 2.84
C ALA A 352 -10.08 -46.46 3.12
N GLY A 353 -9.56 -46.12 4.30
CA GLY A 353 -8.26 -46.57 4.79
C GLY A 353 -8.21 -48.01 5.30
N MET A 354 -9.37 -48.66 5.48
CA MET A 354 -9.56 -49.99 6.07
C MET A 354 -9.10 -50.12 7.54
N ALA A 355 -9.22 -49.06 8.35
CA ALA A 355 -8.83 -49.09 9.76
C ALA A 355 -10.04 -49.30 10.69
N TYR A 356 -10.50 -50.55 10.79
CA TYR A 356 -11.71 -50.90 11.57
C TYR A 356 -11.44 -51.28 13.03
N ASP A 357 -10.17 -51.61 13.35
CA ASP A 357 -9.83 -52.27 14.62
C ASP A 357 -9.20 -51.34 15.67
N ASP A 358 -9.01 -50.05 15.34
CA ASP A 358 -8.44 -49.06 16.27
C ASP A 358 -9.56 -48.41 17.12
N PRO A 359 -9.55 -48.56 18.46
CA PRO A 359 -10.59 -48.00 19.33
C PRO A 359 -10.71 -46.48 19.26
N GLU A 360 -9.61 -45.75 19.05
CA GLU A 360 -9.64 -44.28 18.96
C GLU A 360 -10.30 -43.82 17.66
N ILE A 361 -10.05 -44.53 16.55
CA ILE A 361 -10.72 -44.30 15.27
C ILE A 361 -12.21 -44.63 15.37
N GLY A 362 -12.57 -45.74 16.04
CA GLY A 362 -13.97 -46.14 16.27
C GLY A 362 -14.77 -45.06 17.00
N VAL A 363 -14.23 -44.50 18.09
CA VAL A 363 -14.87 -43.41 18.85
C VAL A 363 -15.09 -42.17 17.97
N ARG A 364 -14.17 -41.86 17.05
CA ARG A 364 -14.30 -40.73 16.13
C ARG A 364 -15.37 -40.95 15.07
N ILE A 365 -15.48 -42.16 14.54
CA ILE A 365 -16.55 -42.55 13.62
C ILE A 365 -17.91 -42.40 14.30
N GLU A 366 -18.06 -42.92 15.53
CA GLU A 366 -19.30 -42.78 16.30
C GLU A 366 -19.68 -41.31 16.58
N ALA A 367 -18.67 -40.45 16.77
CA ALA A 367 -18.87 -39.02 17.01
C ALA A 367 -19.39 -38.23 15.78
N GLU A 368 -19.15 -38.71 14.55
CA GLU A 368 -19.71 -38.11 13.33
C GLU A 368 -21.15 -38.57 13.05
N GLY A 369 -21.61 -39.63 13.71
CA GLY A 369 -22.99 -40.12 13.64
C GLY A 369 -23.11 -41.62 13.36
N PRO A 370 -24.33 -42.16 13.41
CA PRO A 370 -24.56 -43.57 13.13
C PRO A 370 -24.31 -43.88 11.65
N VAL A 371 -23.43 -44.84 11.38
CA VAL A 371 -23.08 -45.27 10.01
C VAL A 371 -23.21 -46.79 9.90
N ASP A 372 -23.98 -47.24 8.90
CA ASP A 372 -23.93 -48.64 8.47
C ASP A 372 -22.71 -48.84 7.58
N THR A 373 -21.65 -49.41 8.18
CA THR A 373 -20.35 -49.63 7.51
C THR A 373 -20.46 -50.51 6.28
N MET A 374 -21.37 -51.49 6.25
CA MET A 374 -21.57 -52.37 5.09
C MET A 374 -22.21 -51.62 3.93
N THR A 375 -23.21 -50.78 4.23
CA THR A 375 -23.85 -49.92 3.23
C THR A 375 -22.87 -48.89 2.69
N LEU A 376 -22.11 -48.22 3.56
CA LEU A 376 -21.12 -47.22 3.16
C LEU A 376 -19.99 -47.82 2.29
N MET A 377 -19.49 -49.02 2.64
CA MET A 377 -18.49 -49.69 1.83
C MET A 377 -19.01 -50.11 0.45
N ALA A 378 -20.29 -50.51 0.38
CA ALA A 378 -20.96 -50.81 -0.89
C ALA A 378 -21.14 -49.54 -1.75
N ASP A 379 -21.54 -48.43 -1.14
CA ASP A 379 -21.83 -47.17 -1.82
C ASP A 379 -20.57 -46.47 -2.33
N LEU A 380 -19.49 -46.48 -1.55
CA LEU A 380 -18.21 -45.85 -1.94
C LEU A 380 -17.39 -46.71 -2.90
N ALA A 381 -17.61 -48.04 -2.91
CA ALA A 381 -16.79 -49.01 -3.64
C ALA A 381 -15.26 -48.82 -3.44
N GLY A 382 -14.85 -48.33 -2.27
CA GLY A 382 -13.45 -48.03 -1.93
C GLY A 382 -12.89 -46.72 -2.51
N LEU A 383 -13.73 -45.84 -3.03
CA LEU A 383 -13.36 -44.53 -3.58
C LEU A 383 -13.87 -43.40 -2.69
N ILE A 384 -13.05 -42.37 -2.50
CA ILE A 384 -13.48 -41.12 -1.87
C ILE A 384 -14.11 -40.23 -2.94
N PRO A 385 -15.36 -39.74 -2.78
CA PRO A 385 -15.99 -38.88 -3.77
C PRO A 385 -15.32 -37.49 -3.84
N ASP A 386 -15.13 -36.97 -5.04
CA ASP A 386 -14.43 -35.69 -5.27
C ASP A 386 -15.10 -34.50 -4.58
N GLU A 387 -16.40 -34.58 -4.28
CA GLU A 387 -17.12 -33.50 -3.58
C GLU A 387 -16.56 -33.21 -2.18
N TYR A 388 -15.96 -34.20 -1.52
CA TYR A 388 -15.31 -34.04 -0.22
C TYR A 388 -14.05 -33.17 -0.31
N LEU A 389 -13.40 -33.14 -1.47
CA LEU A 389 -12.22 -32.29 -1.76
C LEU A 389 -12.58 -30.80 -1.89
N ARG A 390 -13.87 -30.47 -1.93
CA ARG A 390 -14.40 -29.10 -2.04
C ARG A 390 -15.34 -28.74 -0.89
N GLY A 391 -15.23 -29.43 0.25
CA GLY A 391 -15.85 -29.02 1.51
C GLY A 391 -15.07 -27.91 2.22
N SER A 392 -15.58 -27.43 3.35
CA SER A 392 -14.90 -26.42 4.16
C SER A 392 -13.53 -26.90 4.65
N VAL A 393 -12.65 -25.97 5.05
CA VAL A 393 -11.34 -26.31 5.63
C VAL A 393 -11.47 -27.32 6.76
N ARG A 394 -12.49 -27.17 7.62
CA ARG A 394 -12.78 -28.11 8.72
C ARG A 394 -13.10 -29.51 8.21
N GLN A 395 -13.99 -29.62 7.22
CA GLN A 395 -14.41 -30.91 6.66
C GLN A 395 -13.26 -31.61 5.93
N ARG A 396 -12.44 -30.85 5.18
CA ARG A 396 -11.26 -31.37 4.49
C ARG A 396 -10.16 -31.80 5.47
N ARG A 397 -9.98 -31.09 6.58
CA ARG A 397 -9.10 -31.53 7.67
C ARG A 397 -9.60 -32.83 8.31
N ALA A 398 -10.89 -32.96 8.56
CA ALA A 398 -11.47 -34.21 9.09
C ALA A 398 -11.25 -35.39 8.13
N LEU A 399 -11.46 -35.18 6.82
CA LEU A 399 -11.15 -36.17 5.78
C LEU A 399 -9.66 -36.55 5.78
N LEU A 400 -8.76 -35.55 5.85
CA LEU A 400 -7.32 -35.80 5.89
C LEU A 400 -6.94 -36.60 7.14
N SER A 401 -7.40 -36.19 8.32
CA SER A 401 -7.13 -36.88 9.58
C SER A 401 -7.58 -38.34 9.55
N GLY A 402 -8.77 -38.64 9.02
CA GLY A 402 -9.23 -40.03 8.90
C GLY A 402 -8.30 -40.89 8.02
N LEU A 403 -7.77 -40.33 6.92
CA LEU A 403 -6.82 -41.02 6.05
C LEU A 403 -5.46 -41.23 6.72
N LEU A 404 -5.00 -40.20 7.45
CA LEU A 404 -3.73 -40.24 8.16
C LEU A 404 -3.76 -41.21 9.35
N ASP A 405 -4.80 -41.13 10.16
CA ASP A 405 -5.02 -42.01 11.31
C ASP A 405 -5.14 -43.46 10.85
N ALA A 406 -5.84 -43.73 9.75
CA ALA A 406 -6.01 -45.08 9.24
C ALA A 406 -4.71 -45.68 8.64
N ARG A 407 -3.94 -44.90 7.88
CA ARG A 407 -2.89 -45.49 7.00
C ARG A 407 -1.51 -44.89 7.15
N ALA A 408 -1.41 -43.65 7.60
CA ALA A 408 -0.16 -42.94 7.54
C ALA A 408 0.79 -43.31 8.68
N ARG A 409 2.08 -43.12 8.40
CA ARG A 409 3.18 -43.30 9.35
C ARG A 409 3.99 -42.02 9.44
N VAL A 410 4.35 -41.63 10.65
CA VAL A 410 5.26 -40.52 10.90
C VAL A 410 6.69 -41.05 10.81
N GLU A 411 7.43 -40.59 9.81
CA GLU A 411 8.81 -40.96 9.59
C GLU A 411 9.75 -40.27 10.60
N VAL A 412 11.00 -40.73 10.66
CA VAL A 412 12.02 -40.16 11.56
C VAL A 412 12.40 -38.72 11.18
N ASP A 413 12.32 -38.39 9.88
CA ASP A 413 12.59 -37.06 9.34
C ASP A 413 11.40 -36.10 9.46
N GLY A 414 10.34 -36.49 10.17
CA GLY A 414 9.14 -35.68 10.39
C GLY A 414 8.15 -35.69 9.24
N TRP A 415 8.47 -36.30 8.10
CA TRP A 415 7.50 -36.48 7.01
C TRP A 415 6.46 -37.53 7.37
N ILE A 416 5.26 -37.36 6.82
CA ILE A 416 4.17 -38.31 6.96
C ILE A 416 4.06 -39.12 5.67
N THR A 417 4.33 -40.42 5.72
CA THR A 417 4.18 -41.32 4.57
C THR A 417 2.78 -41.94 4.61
N ILE A 418 2.05 -41.78 3.52
CA ILE A 418 0.69 -42.28 3.31
C ILE A 418 0.73 -43.30 2.18
N PRO A 419 0.59 -44.61 2.48
CA PRO A 419 0.49 -45.63 1.47
C PRO A 419 -0.76 -45.41 0.61
N SER A 420 -0.56 -45.21 -0.68
CA SER A 420 -1.62 -45.17 -1.67
C SER A 420 -1.42 -46.31 -2.65
N VAL A 421 -2.44 -47.16 -2.77
CA VAL A 421 -2.40 -48.40 -3.56
C VAL A 421 -3.10 -48.23 -4.91
N THR A 422 -3.90 -47.18 -5.06
CA THR A 422 -4.69 -46.88 -6.25
C THR A 422 -4.37 -45.48 -6.75
N ARG A 423 -4.45 -45.31 -8.07
CA ARG A 423 -4.28 -44.00 -8.71
C ARG A 423 -5.26 -42.96 -8.15
N HIS A 424 -6.51 -43.37 -7.94
CA HIS A 424 -7.56 -42.53 -7.34
C HIS A 424 -7.14 -41.99 -5.97
N MET A 425 -6.68 -42.85 -5.07
CA MET A 425 -6.28 -42.43 -3.73
C MET A 425 -5.10 -41.47 -3.77
N SER A 426 -4.14 -41.68 -4.68
CA SER A 426 -3.01 -40.76 -4.85
C SER A 426 -3.46 -39.37 -5.36
N GLU A 427 -4.44 -39.33 -6.27
CA GLU A 427 -5.02 -38.09 -6.80
C GLU A 427 -5.84 -37.35 -5.73
N VAL A 428 -6.69 -38.07 -4.97
CA VAL A 428 -7.46 -37.53 -3.83
C VAL A 428 -6.54 -36.94 -2.77
N LEU A 429 -5.50 -37.67 -2.36
CA LEU A 429 -4.54 -37.20 -1.36
C LEU A 429 -3.81 -35.94 -1.85
N ALA A 430 -3.34 -35.94 -3.10
CA ALA A 430 -2.63 -34.80 -3.66
C ALA A 430 -3.48 -33.52 -3.69
N ASP A 431 -4.73 -33.61 -4.17
CA ASP A 431 -5.66 -32.46 -4.19
C ASP A 431 -6.03 -32.02 -2.78
N LEU A 432 -6.34 -32.97 -1.88
CA LEU A 432 -6.70 -32.69 -0.49
C LEU A 432 -5.57 -31.95 0.24
N ILE A 433 -4.34 -32.45 0.13
CA ILE A 433 -3.17 -31.92 0.81
C ILE A 433 -2.79 -30.56 0.21
N ALA A 434 -2.75 -30.43 -1.12
CA ALA A 434 -2.49 -29.16 -1.80
C ALA A 434 -3.54 -28.10 -1.46
N GLY A 435 -4.82 -28.47 -1.48
CA GLY A 435 -5.94 -27.58 -1.17
C GLY A 435 -6.03 -27.21 0.31
N LEU A 436 -5.34 -27.91 1.21
CA LEU A 436 -5.18 -27.52 2.61
C LEU A 436 -3.91 -26.69 2.84
N GLY A 437 -3.14 -26.38 1.78
CA GLY A 437 -1.93 -25.57 1.86
C GLY A 437 -0.68 -26.34 2.31
N TYR A 438 -0.75 -27.66 2.38
CA TYR A 438 0.38 -28.50 2.80
C TYR A 438 1.28 -28.89 1.63
N THR A 439 2.54 -29.17 1.93
CA THR A 439 3.50 -29.72 0.96
C THR A 439 3.38 -31.23 0.92
N TYR A 440 3.40 -31.81 -0.28
CA TYR A 440 3.46 -33.25 -0.47
C TYR A 440 4.50 -33.63 -1.52
N ARG A 441 4.79 -34.91 -1.69
CA ARG A 441 5.58 -35.48 -2.79
C ARG A 441 4.94 -36.79 -3.20
N ARG A 442 4.89 -37.06 -4.50
CA ARG A 442 4.48 -38.37 -5.02
C ARG A 442 5.70 -39.26 -5.19
N GLU A 443 5.73 -40.38 -4.48
CA GLU A 443 6.77 -41.40 -4.66
C GLU A 443 6.49 -42.24 -5.91
N PRO A 444 7.52 -42.82 -6.58
CA PRO A 444 7.35 -43.69 -7.73
C PRO A 444 6.45 -44.91 -7.48
N THR A 445 6.32 -45.32 -6.21
CA THR A 445 5.43 -46.40 -5.76
C THR A 445 3.95 -46.01 -5.76
N GLY A 446 3.63 -44.73 -6.03
CA GLY A 446 2.30 -44.16 -5.92
C GLY A 446 1.97 -43.61 -4.53
N TRP A 447 2.85 -43.82 -3.53
CA TRP A 447 2.66 -43.31 -2.17
C TRP A 447 2.81 -41.80 -2.11
N ILE A 448 2.19 -41.19 -1.11
CA ILE A 448 2.29 -39.76 -0.87
C ILE A 448 3.11 -39.55 0.40
N ARG A 449 4.14 -38.70 0.33
CA ARG A 449 4.79 -38.16 1.52
C ARG A 449 4.31 -36.73 1.70
N MET A 450 3.90 -36.34 2.90
CA MET A 450 3.50 -34.95 3.17
C MET A 450 4.18 -34.39 4.40
N ALA A 451 4.26 -33.07 4.46
CA ALA A 451 4.74 -32.34 5.62
C ALA A 451 3.66 -31.35 6.08
N ALA A 452 3.39 -31.36 7.39
CA ALA A 452 2.46 -30.46 8.04
C ALA A 452 3.13 -29.88 9.29
N ASP A 453 2.99 -28.58 9.51
CA ASP A 453 3.53 -27.88 10.67
C ASP A 453 2.53 -27.73 11.82
N ASP A 454 1.32 -28.28 11.65
CA ASP A 454 0.21 -28.26 12.61
C ASP A 454 -0.31 -29.66 12.94
N ASP A 455 -1.42 -29.75 13.68
CA ASP A 455 -1.98 -31.02 14.17
C ASP A 455 -2.91 -31.64 13.11
N VAL A 456 -2.49 -32.77 12.55
CA VAL A 456 -3.21 -33.47 11.46
C VAL A 456 -3.66 -34.89 11.81
N PHE A 457 -3.16 -35.46 12.90
CA PHE A 457 -3.59 -36.76 13.44
C PHE A 457 -4.54 -36.56 14.62
N THR A 458 -5.47 -37.50 14.79
CA THR A 458 -6.33 -37.54 15.98
C THR A 458 -6.02 -38.71 16.91
N VAL A 459 -5.42 -39.79 16.39
CA VAL A 459 -4.94 -40.92 17.19
C VAL A 459 -3.75 -40.48 18.05
N HIS A 460 -3.84 -40.69 19.35
CA HIS A 460 -2.95 -40.09 20.35
C HIS A 460 -1.47 -40.40 20.08
N GLU A 461 -1.13 -41.67 19.83
CA GLU A 461 0.26 -42.08 19.58
C GLU A 461 0.85 -41.38 18.35
N LYS A 462 0.10 -41.33 17.24
CA LYS A 462 0.54 -40.67 16.00
C LYS A 462 0.61 -39.16 16.16
N ALA A 463 -0.33 -38.56 16.89
CA ALA A 463 -0.36 -37.13 17.17
C ALA A 463 0.85 -36.69 18.01
N VAL A 464 1.18 -37.43 19.07
CA VAL A 464 2.38 -37.17 19.88
C VAL A 464 3.63 -37.35 19.03
N LEU A 465 3.73 -38.45 18.30
CA LEU A 465 4.90 -38.74 17.46
C LEU A 465 5.12 -37.68 16.37
N HIS A 466 4.05 -37.22 15.72
CA HIS A 466 4.11 -36.14 14.75
C HIS A 466 4.53 -34.83 15.42
N LYS A 467 3.94 -34.49 16.56
CA LYS A 467 4.27 -33.25 17.30
C LYS A 467 5.74 -33.19 17.71
N GLU A 468 6.34 -34.33 18.07
CA GLU A 468 7.76 -34.43 18.41
C GLU A 468 8.70 -34.30 17.21
N ARG A 469 8.24 -34.71 16.01
CA ARG A 469 9.09 -34.83 14.81
C ARG A 469 8.82 -33.77 13.74
N ARG A 470 7.67 -33.11 13.76
CA ARG A 470 7.26 -32.14 12.73
C ARG A 470 8.22 -30.96 12.67
N PHE A 471 8.36 -30.41 11.48
CA PHE A 471 9.21 -29.27 11.21
C PHE A 471 8.43 -28.20 10.45
N ARG A 472 8.95 -26.98 10.43
CA ARG A 472 8.32 -25.87 9.73
C ARG A 472 8.51 -26.02 8.22
N VAL A 473 7.41 -26.01 7.47
CA VAL A 473 7.42 -26.09 6.01
C VAL A 473 7.37 -24.68 5.45
N ARG A 474 8.30 -24.33 4.54
CA ARG A 474 8.40 -22.98 3.97
C ARG A 474 7.70 -22.83 2.61
N GLY A 475 7.39 -23.95 1.93
CA GLY A 475 6.80 -24.02 0.58
C GLY A 475 7.52 -25.05 -0.29
N ARG A 476 7.40 -24.96 -1.62
CA ARG A 476 7.91 -25.95 -2.59
C ARG A 476 9.11 -25.43 -3.37
N ARG A 477 10.18 -26.22 -3.45
CA ARG A 477 11.43 -25.82 -4.09
C ARG A 477 11.40 -26.13 -5.58
N ILE A 478 11.91 -25.24 -6.41
CA ILE A 478 12.09 -25.51 -7.85
C ILE A 478 13.31 -26.42 -8.02
N VAL A 479 13.15 -27.56 -8.70
CA VAL A 479 14.23 -28.55 -8.91
C VAL A 479 14.70 -28.65 -10.35
N ALA A 480 13.89 -28.23 -11.32
CA ALA A 480 14.34 -28.07 -12.70
C ALA A 480 13.51 -27.02 -13.44
N ILE A 481 14.13 -26.32 -14.38
CA ILE A 481 13.42 -25.52 -15.38
C ILE A 481 14.01 -25.81 -16.75
N ARG A 482 13.24 -26.50 -17.60
CA ARG A 482 13.70 -26.99 -18.91
C ARG A 482 13.02 -26.21 -20.03
N PRO A 483 13.76 -25.65 -21.00
CA PRO A 483 13.15 -25.08 -22.19
C PRO A 483 12.45 -26.17 -22.98
N ILE A 484 11.24 -25.88 -23.47
CA ILE A 484 10.46 -26.78 -24.33
C ILE A 484 10.13 -26.09 -25.65
N SER A 485 9.63 -26.86 -26.61
CA SER A 485 9.04 -26.27 -27.82
C SER A 485 7.88 -25.35 -27.42
N SER A 486 7.75 -24.21 -28.11
CA SER A 486 6.64 -23.28 -27.88
C SER A 486 5.31 -24.02 -27.91
N VAL A 487 4.51 -23.86 -26.86
CA VAL A 487 3.15 -24.41 -26.79
C VAL A 487 2.15 -23.26 -26.78
N PRO A 488 0.89 -23.48 -27.19
CA PRO A 488 -0.17 -22.51 -27.02
C PRO A 488 -0.33 -22.13 -25.54
N VAL A 489 -0.20 -20.84 -25.22
CA VAL A 489 -0.38 -20.28 -23.88
C VAL A 489 -1.49 -19.22 -23.86
N ARG A 490 -2.13 -19.01 -22.71
CA ARG A 490 -3.20 -18.02 -22.51
C ARG A 490 -3.09 -17.38 -21.12
N CYS A 491 -3.50 -16.13 -21.02
CA CYS A 491 -3.71 -15.41 -19.76
C CYS A 491 -5.18 -15.43 -19.34
N VAL A 492 -5.42 -15.52 -18.05
CA VAL A 492 -6.73 -15.33 -17.42
C VAL A 492 -6.63 -14.22 -16.38
N GLN A 493 -7.65 -13.37 -16.31
CA GLN A 493 -7.80 -12.36 -15.27
C GLN A 493 -8.95 -12.73 -14.34
N VAL A 494 -8.80 -12.43 -13.05
CA VAL A 494 -9.80 -12.72 -12.01
C VAL A 494 -10.20 -11.45 -11.22
N ASP A 495 -11.35 -11.46 -10.54
CA ASP A 495 -11.95 -10.29 -9.84
C ASP A 495 -11.49 -10.05 -8.40
N ASN A 496 -10.60 -10.87 -7.84
CA ASN A 496 -10.08 -10.62 -6.50
C ASN A 496 -9.10 -9.44 -6.45
N ALA A 497 -8.92 -8.86 -5.27
CA ALA A 497 -8.16 -7.62 -5.06
C ALA A 497 -6.68 -7.73 -5.47
N ASP A 498 -6.10 -8.93 -5.35
CA ASP A 498 -4.70 -9.19 -5.69
C ASP A 498 -4.54 -9.60 -7.18
N HIS A 499 -5.66 -9.84 -7.89
CA HIS A 499 -5.70 -10.38 -9.24
C HIS A 499 -4.84 -11.65 -9.45
N LEU A 500 -4.61 -12.39 -8.37
CA LEU A 500 -3.87 -13.65 -8.33
C LEU A 500 -4.86 -14.80 -8.42
N TYR A 501 -4.55 -15.83 -9.20
CA TYR A 501 -5.26 -17.10 -9.16
C TYR A 501 -4.26 -18.23 -9.02
N LEU A 502 -4.70 -19.34 -8.47
CA LEU A 502 -3.92 -20.54 -8.29
C LEU A 502 -3.81 -21.28 -9.64
N ALA A 503 -2.61 -21.75 -9.98
CA ALA A 503 -2.38 -22.54 -11.19
C ALA A 503 -1.59 -23.83 -10.92
N GLY A 504 -1.84 -24.85 -11.75
CA GLY A 504 -1.27 -26.19 -11.61
C GLY A 504 -1.96 -27.02 -10.52
N GLU A 505 -1.71 -28.33 -10.51
CA GLU A 505 -2.20 -29.25 -9.45
C GLU A 505 -1.68 -28.84 -8.06
N ALA A 506 -0.56 -28.13 -8.04
CA ALA A 506 0.08 -27.57 -6.86
C ALA A 506 -0.52 -26.22 -6.42
N MET A 507 -1.31 -25.51 -7.24
CA MET A 507 -1.96 -24.24 -6.87
C MET A 507 -0.97 -23.09 -6.54
N VAL A 508 -0.41 -22.41 -7.56
CA VAL A 508 0.65 -21.37 -7.47
C VAL A 508 0.20 -19.95 -7.92
N PRO A 509 0.60 -18.80 -7.27
CA PRO A 509 0.16 -17.40 -7.58
C PRO A 509 1.10 -16.45 -8.42
N THR A 510 0.60 -15.32 -9.07
CA THR A 510 1.30 -14.46 -10.14
C THR A 510 0.98 -12.90 -10.29
N HIS A 511 1.91 -11.94 -10.63
CA HIS A 511 1.87 -10.41 -10.42
C HIS A 511 2.05 -9.37 -11.65
N ASN A 512 1.99 -7.98 -11.52
CA ASN A 512 2.42 -6.86 -12.49
C ASN A 512 2.44 -5.30 -12.07
N SER A 513 3.40 -4.41 -12.53
CA SER A 513 3.25 -2.96 -13.03
C SER A 513 4.56 -2.12 -13.34
N THR A 514 4.56 -1.07 -14.24
CA THR A 514 5.80 -0.30 -14.68
C THR A 514 5.80 1.24 -15.00
N LEU A 515 4.73 2.00 -15.31
CA LEU A 515 4.89 3.39 -15.85
C LEU A 515 5.28 4.48 -14.82
N ALA A 516 4.72 4.48 -13.61
CA ALA A 516 5.00 5.58 -12.66
C ALA A 516 6.47 5.65 -12.23
N MET A 517 7.21 4.55 -12.38
CA MET A 517 8.67 4.54 -12.20
C MET A 517 9.39 5.43 -13.20
N ASP A 518 8.91 5.57 -14.45
CA ASP A 518 9.56 6.45 -15.44
C ASP A 518 9.46 7.93 -15.04
N PHE A 519 8.34 8.35 -14.43
CA PHE A 519 8.21 9.71 -13.89
C PHE A 519 9.16 9.95 -12.71
N LEU A 520 9.29 8.99 -11.80
CA LEU A 520 10.24 9.06 -10.68
C LEU A 520 11.69 9.17 -11.16
N ARG A 521 12.06 8.38 -12.18
CA ARG A 521 13.39 8.40 -12.79
C ARG A 521 13.70 9.76 -13.40
N SER A 522 12.78 10.29 -14.21
CA SER A 522 12.92 11.63 -14.80
C SER A 522 13.07 12.70 -13.73
N ALA A 523 12.19 12.70 -12.72
CA ALA A 523 12.21 13.70 -11.65
C ALA A 523 13.50 13.66 -10.83
N SER A 524 13.84 12.50 -10.25
CA SER A 524 14.94 12.41 -9.28
C SER A 524 16.30 12.16 -9.93
N ILE A 525 16.39 11.21 -10.86
CA ILE A 525 17.70 10.79 -11.39
C ILE A 525 18.16 11.78 -12.46
N HIS A 526 17.27 12.23 -13.36
CA HIS A 526 17.66 13.09 -14.48
C HIS A 526 17.64 14.58 -14.14
N ASN A 527 16.74 15.00 -13.23
CA ASN A 527 16.55 16.42 -12.90
C ASN A 527 16.89 16.76 -11.43
N GLY A 528 17.29 15.80 -10.60
CA GLY A 528 17.70 16.04 -9.22
C GLY A 528 16.58 16.53 -8.29
N HIS A 529 15.32 16.34 -8.68
CA HIS A 529 14.17 16.72 -7.86
C HIS A 529 13.83 15.65 -6.84
N ALA A 530 13.64 16.04 -5.59
CA ALA A 530 13.28 15.09 -4.55
C ALA A 530 11.91 14.45 -4.86
N ALA A 531 11.85 13.12 -4.93
CA ALA A 531 10.61 12.39 -5.17
C ALA A 531 10.43 11.23 -4.19
N ALA A 532 9.17 10.90 -3.91
CA ALA A 532 8.82 9.81 -3.00
C ALA A 532 7.88 8.81 -3.68
N MET A 533 8.13 7.51 -3.50
CA MET A 533 7.25 6.43 -3.90
C MET A 533 6.74 5.68 -2.67
N PHE A 534 5.43 5.60 -2.52
CA PHE A 534 4.75 4.75 -1.56
C PHE A 534 4.21 3.54 -2.31
N SER A 535 4.88 2.40 -2.18
CA SER A 535 4.47 1.15 -2.82
C SER A 535 3.79 0.23 -1.81
N LEU A 536 2.55 -0.12 -2.11
CA LEU A 536 1.69 -1.04 -1.38
C LEU A 536 1.73 -2.44 -2.01
N GLU A 537 2.23 -2.54 -3.25
CA GLU A 537 2.25 -3.77 -4.05
C GLU A 537 3.68 -4.33 -4.21
N MET A 538 4.68 -3.47 -4.45
CA MET A 538 6.04 -3.89 -4.76
C MET A 538 7.03 -3.58 -3.63
N SER A 539 7.96 -4.51 -3.38
CA SER A 539 9.04 -4.28 -2.42
C SER A 539 10.05 -3.23 -2.91
N LYS A 540 10.75 -2.57 -1.98
CA LYS A 540 11.87 -1.65 -2.27
C LYS A 540 12.90 -2.26 -3.21
N THR A 541 13.28 -3.52 -2.98
CA THR A 541 14.26 -4.23 -3.80
C THR A 541 13.78 -4.40 -5.24
N GLU A 542 12.50 -4.71 -5.43
CA GLU A 542 11.93 -4.84 -6.77
C GLU A 542 11.93 -3.51 -7.53
N ILE A 543 11.57 -2.43 -6.85
CA ILE A 543 11.58 -1.08 -7.42
C ILE A 543 13.00 -0.69 -7.81
N VAL A 544 13.98 -0.87 -6.91
CA VAL A 544 15.40 -0.55 -7.18
C VAL A 544 15.94 -1.34 -8.37
N MET A 545 15.64 -2.63 -8.48
CA MET A 545 16.07 -3.45 -9.62
C MET A 545 15.51 -2.95 -10.94
N ARG A 546 14.24 -2.50 -10.95
CA ARG A 546 13.60 -1.92 -12.14
C ARG A 546 14.20 -0.58 -12.52
N LEU A 547 14.49 0.28 -11.54
CA LEU A 547 15.19 1.55 -11.74
C LEU A 547 16.57 1.32 -12.38
N LEU A 548 17.37 0.41 -11.81
CA LEU A 548 18.70 0.07 -12.32
C LEU A 548 18.64 -0.51 -13.74
N SER A 549 17.71 -1.44 -14.00
CA SER A 549 17.47 -2.01 -15.34
C SER A 549 17.20 -0.92 -16.37
N ALA A 550 16.32 0.02 -16.01
CA ALA A 550 15.88 1.06 -16.91
C ALA A 550 16.98 2.11 -17.21
N GLU A 551 17.77 2.48 -16.19
CA GLU A 551 18.89 3.43 -16.32
C GLU A 551 20.13 2.81 -17.00
N ALA A 552 20.56 1.63 -16.54
CA ALA A 552 21.74 0.95 -17.07
C ALA A 552 21.49 0.30 -18.45
N ARG A 553 20.22 0.22 -18.87
CA ARG A 553 19.77 -0.50 -20.08
C ARG A 553 20.24 -1.95 -20.07
N VAL A 554 20.23 -2.56 -18.89
CA VAL A 554 20.48 -3.99 -18.69
C VAL A 554 19.12 -4.62 -18.53
N LYS A 555 18.89 -5.78 -19.16
CA LYS A 555 17.57 -6.41 -19.07
C LYS A 555 17.29 -6.77 -17.63
N LEU A 556 16.07 -6.50 -17.18
CA LEU A 556 15.66 -6.82 -15.81
C LEU A 556 15.83 -8.32 -15.53
N GLY A 557 15.57 -9.17 -16.53
CA GLY A 557 15.81 -10.61 -16.45
C GLY A 557 17.28 -10.96 -16.23
N ASP A 558 18.20 -10.29 -16.93
CA ASP A 558 19.66 -10.52 -16.81
C ASP A 558 20.17 -10.07 -15.43
N MET A 559 19.64 -8.96 -14.91
CA MET A 559 19.96 -8.48 -13.56
C MET A 559 19.41 -9.40 -12.45
N ARG A 560 18.16 -9.84 -12.57
CA ARG A 560 17.52 -10.75 -11.58
C ARG A 560 18.17 -12.13 -11.56
N SER A 561 18.66 -12.60 -12.71
CA SER A 561 19.34 -13.89 -12.85
C SER A 561 20.82 -13.87 -12.51
N GLY A 562 21.42 -12.68 -12.35
CA GLY A 562 22.87 -12.54 -12.15
C GLY A 562 23.72 -12.84 -13.40
N ASN A 563 23.11 -13.01 -14.57
CA ASN A 563 23.78 -13.29 -15.85
C ASN A 563 24.32 -12.03 -16.54
N MET A 564 24.70 -11.03 -15.75
CA MET A 564 25.23 -9.80 -16.27
C MET A 564 26.61 -10.04 -16.87
N SER A 565 26.79 -9.67 -18.14
CA SER A 565 28.12 -9.65 -18.75
C SER A 565 29.00 -8.62 -18.05
N ASP A 566 30.32 -8.71 -18.23
CA ASP A 566 31.25 -7.70 -17.70
C ASP A 566 30.92 -6.28 -18.20
N ASP A 567 30.35 -6.16 -19.41
CA ASP A 567 29.86 -4.90 -19.94
C ASP A 567 28.57 -4.43 -19.25
N ASP A 568 27.64 -5.34 -18.92
CA ASP A 568 26.44 -5.01 -18.14
C ASP A 568 26.82 -4.54 -16.73
N TRP A 569 27.76 -5.23 -16.07
CA TRP A 569 28.33 -4.80 -14.79
C TRP A 569 28.98 -3.43 -14.90
N SER A 570 29.73 -3.20 -15.97
CA SER A 570 30.35 -1.89 -16.25
C SER A 570 29.31 -0.80 -16.51
N ARG A 571 28.19 -1.09 -17.19
CA ARG A 571 27.09 -0.14 -17.42
C ARG A 571 26.34 0.18 -16.12
N LEU A 572 26.10 -0.83 -15.30
CA LEU A 572 25.43 -0.68 -14.01
C LEU A 572 26.29 0.13 -13.03
N ALA A 573 27.58 -0.21 -12.89
CA ALA A 573 28.51 0.52 -12.04
C ALA A 573 28.64 2.00 -12.45
N ARG A 574 28.62 2.28 -13.77
CA ARG A 574 28.64 3.66 -14.29
C ARG A 574 27.42 4.48 -13.88
N ARG A 575 26.23 3.86 -13.79
CA ARG A 575 24.98 4.54 -13.42
C ARG A 575 24.67 4.50 -11.92
N MET A 576 25.31 3.61 -11.18
CA MET A 576 25.06 3.40 -9.75
C MET A 576 25.34 4.66 -8.92
N GLY A 577 26.36 5.45 -9.29
CA GLY A 577 26.64 6.74 -8.65
C GLY A 577 25.45 7.71 -8.78
N GLU A 578 25.00 7.96 -10.02
CA GLU A 578 23.88 8.87 -10.31
C GLU A 578 22.59 8.45 -9.59
N ILE A 579 22.32 7.14 -9.49
CA ILE A 579 21.12 6.60 -8.82
C ILE A 579 21.22 6.74 -7.30
N THR A 580 22.41 6.53 -6.73
CA THR A 580 22.63 6.61 -5.28
C THR A 580 22.58 8.05 -4.79
N ASP A 581 23.04 9.00 -5.61
CA ASP A 581 23.03 10.43 -5.30
C ASP A 581 21.65 11.08 -5.55
N ALA A 582 20.76 10.42 -6.30
CA ALA A 582 19.44 10.94 -6.60
C ALA A 582 18.55 11.03 -5.35
N PRO A 583 17.82 12.14 -5.13
CA PRO A 583 16.95 12.32 -3.96
C PRO A 583 15.62 11.56 -4.11
N LEU A 584 15.69 10.23 -4.27
CA LEU A 584 14.55 9.33 -4.44
C LEU A 584 14.30 8.52 -3.16
N PHE A 585 13.10 8.67 -2.59
CA PHE A 585 12.69 7.99 -1.36
C PHE A 585 11.65 6.91 -1.68
N ILE A 586 11.85 5.68 -1.18
CA ILE A 586 10.93 4.56 -1.41
C ILE A 586 10.45 4.02 -0.07
N ASP A 587 9.14 3.84 0.06
CA ASP A 587 8.49 3.24 1.21
C ASP A 587 7.60 2.07 0.74
N ASP A 588 7.90 0.86 1.22
CA ASP A 588 7.18 -0.39 0.96
C ASP A 588 6.52 -0.95 2.22
N SER A 589 6.29 -0.11 3.24
CA SER A 589 5.67 -0.58 4.49
C SER A 589 4.29 -1.19 4.20
N PRO A 590 3.96 -2.36 4.77
CA PRO A 590 2.66 -2.97 4.57
C PRO A 590 1.56 -2.13 5.25
N ASN A 591 0.36 -2.11 4.66
CA ASN A 591 -0.85 -1.48 5.23
C ASN A 591 -0.75 0.03 5.52
N LEU A 592 0.01 0.80 4.72
CA LEU A 592 0.10 2.25 4.91
C LEU A 592 -1.26 2.96 4.79
N THR A 593 -1.57 3.74 5.82
CA THR A 593 -2.74 4.64 5.84
C THR A 593 -2.40 5.98 5.17
N MET A 594 -3.43 6.72 4.74
CA MET A 594 -3.24 8.06 4.16
C MET A 594 -2.59 9.04 5.15
N MET A 595 -2.87 8.89 6.43
CA MET A 595 -2.30 9.72 7.50
C MET A 595 -0.78 9.52 7.58
N GLU A 596 -0.32 8.27 7.53
CA GLU A 596 1.11 7.94 7.54
C GLU A 596 1.81 8.42 6.27
N ILE A 597 1.19 8.22 5.10
CA ILE A 597 1.70 8.74 3.82
C ILE A 597 1.87 10.26 3.90
N ARG A 598 0.83 10.97 4.37
CA ARG A 598 0.87 12.42 4.56
C ARG A 598 1.97 12.86 5.54
N ALA A 599 2.08 12.21 6.69
CA ALA A 599 3.10 12.53 7.70
C ALA A 599 4.53 12.32 7.16
N LYS A 600 4.76 11.25 6.40
CA LYS A 600 6.05 10.95 5.77
C LYS A 600 6.35 11.94 4.64
N ALA A 601 5.38 12.22 3.77
CA ALA A 601 5.53 13.19 2.68
C ALA A 601 5.80 14.62 3.19
N ARG A 602 5.10 15.07 4.24
CA ARG A 602 5.38 16.36 4.91
C ARG A 602 6.81 16.44 5.45
N ARG A 603 7.29 15.38 6.10
CA ARG A 603 8.66 15.30 6.63
C ARG A 603 9.69 15.39 5.51
N LEU A 604 9.44 14.73 4.38
CA LEU A 604 10.29 14.80 3.20
C LEU A 604 10.24 16.19 2.55
N LYS A 605 9.07 16.83 2.49
CA LYS A 605 8.93 18.21 2.00
C LYS A 605 9.76 19.20 2.82
N GLN A 606 9.71 19.10 4.14
CA GLN A 606 10.46 19.99 5.04
C GLN A 606 11.98 19.80 4.95
N ARG A 607 12.44 18.55 4.82
CA ARG A 607 13.89 18.23 4.86
C ARG A 607 14.58 18.24 3.51
N HIS A 608 13.86 17.92 2.44
CA HIS A 608 14.43 17.64 1.12
C HIS A 608 13.71 18.39 -0.01
N ASP A 609 12.80 19.33 0.29
CA ASP A 609 12.00 20.08 -0.70
C ASP A 609 11.38 19.15 -1.75
N LEU A 610 10.63 18.15 -1.28
CA LEU A 610 9.88 17.19 -2.09
C LEU A 610 9.13 17.89 -3.24
N LYS A 611 9.27 17.34 -4.45
CA LYS A 611 8.68 17.84 -5.70
C LYS A 611 7.72 16.87 -6.36
N LEU A 612 7.78 15.57 -6.07
CA LEU A 612 6.87 14.57 -6.65
C LEU A 612 6.54 13.47 -5.64
N VAL A 613 5.27 13.06 -5.61
CA VAL A 613 4.83 11.88 -4.84
C VAL A 613 4.16 10.89 -5.79
N VAL A 614 4.50 9.61 -5.66
CA VAL A 614 3.87 8.48 -6.36
C VAL A 614 3.27 7.52 -5.33
N ILE A 615 2.03 7.09 -5.54
CA ILE A 615 1.31 6.11 -4.71
C ILE A 615 0.89 4.92 -5.58
N ASP A 616 1.34 3.71 -5.24
CA ASP A 616 1.20 2.50 -6.06
C ASP A 616 0.75 1.27 -5.25
N TYR A 617 -0.45 0.68 -5.40
CA TYR A 617 -1.63 1.19 -6.09
C TYR A 617 -2.72 1.52 -5.07
N MET A 618 -3.46 2.58 -5.33
CA MET A 618 -4.36 3.19 -4.36
C MET A 618 -5.49 2.28 -3.86
N GLN A 619 -5.85 1.24 -4.61
CA GLN A 619 -6.86 0.26 -4.20
C GLN A 619 -6.40 -0.71 -3.09
N LEU A 620 -5.14 -0.73 -2.67
CA LEU A 620 -4.72 -1.46 -1.47
C LEU A 620 -4.78 -0.62 -0.19
N MET A 621 -5.11 0.66 -0.30
CA MET A 621 -5.28 1.51 0.87
C MET A 621 -6.52 1.10 1.67
N THR A 622 -6.37 1.14 2.98
CA THR A 622 -7.47 0.93 3.94
C THR A 622 -7.67 2.19 4.76
N SER A 623 -8.93 2.52 5.03
CA SER A 623 -9.32 3.74 5.76
C SER A 623 -9.18 3.58 7.27
N GLY A 624 -8.86 2.38 7.77
CA GLY A 624 -8.84 2.04 9.20
C GLY A 624 -10.22 2.05 9.86
N LYS A 625 -11.28 2.49 9.16
CA LYS A 625 -12.65 2.62 9.65
C LYS A 625 -13.57 1.61 8.96
N LYS A 626 -14.62 1.16 9.66
CA LYS A 626 -15.71 0.41 9.02
C LYS A 626 -16.55 1.36 8.17
N VAL A 627 -16.42 1.27 6.86
CA VAL A 627 -17.23 1.99 5.86
C VAL A 627 -18.33 1.08 5.29
N GLU A 628 -19.50 1.65 5.00
CA GLU A 628 -20.66 0.90 4.48
C GLU A 628 -20.48 0.44 3.02
N SER A 629 -19.68 1.15 2.23
CA SER A 629 -19.44 0.86 0.82
C SER A 629 -18.01 1.21 0.41
N ARG A 630 -17.40 0.33 -0.40
CA ARG A 630 -16.06 0.54 -0.99
C ARG A 630 -15.99 1.81 -1.83
N GLN A 631 -17.09 2.21 -2.48
CA GLN A 631 -17.13 3.47 -3.25
C GLN A 631 -16.93 4.70 -2.37
N GLN A 632 -17.45 4.66 -1.14
CA GLN A 632 -17.29 5.74 -0.17
C GLN A 632 -15.85 5.82 0.33
N GLU A 633 -15.22 4.66 0.55
CA GLU A 633 -13.81 4.56 0.90
C GLU A 633 -12.89 5.15 -0.17
N VAL A 634 -13.10 4.76 -1.44
CA VAL A 634 -12.32 5.28 -2.57
C VAL A 634 -12.55 6.78 -2.76
N SER A 635 -13.75 7.28 -2.47
CA SER A 635 -14.03 8.72 -2.52
C SER A 635 -13.32 9.49 -1.41
N GLU A 636 -13.21 8.92 -0.21
CA GLU A 636 -12.42 9.50 0.87
C GLU A 636 -10.92 9.52 0.53
N PHE A 637 -10.39 8.44 -0.05
CA PHE A 637 -9.00 8.41 -0.53
C PHE A 637 -8.75 9.43 -1.64
N SER A 638 -9.63 9.50 -2.63
CA SER A 638 -9.58 10.47 -3.72
C SER A 638 -9.43 11.91 -3.20
N ARG A 639 -10.33 12.30 -2.30
CA ARG A 639 -10.31 13.63 -1.68
C ARG A 639 -9.04 13.85 -0.87
N SER A 640 -8.61 12.85 -0.11
CA SER A 640 -7.42 12.95 0.74
C SER A 640 -6.14 13.10 -0.08
N ILE A 641 -6.02 12.40 -1.22
CA ILE A 641 -4.91 12.56 -2.17
C ILE A 641 -4.91 13.97 -2.77
N LYS A 642 -6.09 14.49 -3.16
CA LYS A 642 -6.20 15.85 -3.69
C LYS A 642 -5.81 16.91 -2.67
N LEU A 643 -6.23 16.73 -1.42
CA LEU A 643 -5.86 17.61 -0.32
C LEU A 643 -4.35 17.53 -0.04
N LEU A 644 -3.77 16.33 -0.03
CA LEU A 644 -2.32 16.13 0.11
C LEU A 644 -1.53 16.89 -0.97
N ALA A 645 -1.95 16.79 -2.23
CA ALA A 645 -1.30 17.48 -3.35
C ALA A 645 -1.29 19.00 -3.15
N LYS A 646 -2.46 19.58 -2.78
CA LYS A 646 -2.62 21.01 -2.53
C LYS A 646 -1.83 21.49 -1.30
N GLU A 647 -1.92 20.74 -0.22
CA GLU A 647 -1.29 21.03 1.06
C GLU A 647 0.23 21.06 0.97
N LEU A 648 0.82 20.11 0.22
CA LEU A 648 2.26 20.04 0.03
C LEU A 648 2.77 20.91 -1.13
N GLU A 649 1.85 21.44 -1.95
CA GLU A 649 2.18 22.08 -3.23
C GLU A 649 3.10 21.21 -4.11
N VAL A 650 2.75 19.93 -4.25
CA VAL A 650 3.47 18.97 -5.11
C VAL A 650 2.51 18.19 -5.99
N PRO A 651 2.90 17.80 -7.22
CA PRO A 651 2.18 16.80 -7.98
C PRO A 651 2.16 15.46 -7.24
N VAL A 652 0.97 14.87 -7.12
CA VAL A 652 0.76 13.51 -6.58
C VAL A 652 0.22 12.63 -7.69
N VAL A 653 0.98 11.60 -8.07
CA VAL A 653 0.60 10.59 -9.05
C VAL A 653 0.08 9.36 -8.30
N ALA A 654 -1.19 9.04 -8.46
CA ALA A 654 -1.76 7.80 -7.94
C ALA A 654 -1.98 6.80 -9.08
N ILE A 655 -1.46 5.58 -8.89
CA ILE A 655 -1.71 4.48 -9.81
C ILE A 655 -3.07 3.88 -9.45
N SER A 656 -3.93 3.80 -10.48
CA SER A 656 -5.25 3.21 -10.41
C SER A 656 -5.41 2.13 -11.47
N GLN A 657 -6.22 1.12 -11.20
CA GLN A 657 -6.58 0.14 -12.21
C GLN A 657 -7.88 0.56 -12.93
N LEU A 658 -8.02 0.16 -14.19
CA LEU A 658 -9.21 0.44 -14.99
C LEU A 658 -10.26 -0.67 -14.89
N ASN A 659 -11.54 -0.29 -14.97
CA ASN A 659 -12.65 -1.23 -15.12
C ASN A 659 -12.68 -1.83 -16.54
N ARG A 660 -13.48 -2.89 -16.70
CA ARG A 660 -13.58 -3.70 -17.93
C ARG A 660 -14.42 -3.09 -19.06
N GLY A 661 -14.91 -1.85 -18.88
CA GLY A 661 -15.69 -1.11 -19.88
C GLY A 661 -15.02 -0.95 -21.27
N PRO A 662 -13.69 -0.76 -21.38
CA PRO A 662 -13.02 -0.67 -22.67
C PRO A 662 -13.11 -1.95 -23.48
N GLU A 663 -13.13 -3.12 -22.84
CA GLU A 663 -13.00 -4.44 -23.51
C GLU A 663 -14.25 -4.84 -24.28
N GLN A 664 -15.40 -4.25 -23.92
CA GLN A 664 -16.66 -4.46 -24.61
C GLN A 664 -16.81 -3.53 -25.83
N ARG A 665 -15.90 -2.55 -25.99
CA ARG A 665 -15.88 -1.65 -27.14
C ARG A 665 -15.02 -2.23 -28.26
N THR A 666 -15.41 -1.92 -29.49
CA THR A 666 -14.69 -2.34 -30.70
C THR A 666 -13.25 -1.82 -30.72
N ASP A 667 -12.99 -0.64 -30.17
CA ASP A 667 -11.67 0.00 -30.19
C ASP A 667 -10.75 -0.43 -29.03
N LYS A 668 -11.29 -1.06 -27.98
CA LYS A 668 -10.56 -1.52 -26.77
C LYS A 668 -9.70 -0.44 -26.08
N ARG A 669 -9.82 0.83 -26.50
CA ARG A 669 -9.07 1.97 -25.97
C ARG A 669 -9.72 2.41 -24.67
N PRO A 670 -8.98 2.59 -23.58
CA PRO A 670 -9.54 3.06 -22.33
C PRO A 670 -9.98 4.53 -22.42
N GLN A 671 -11.03 4.85 -21.68
CA GLN A 671 -11.61 6.19 -21.53
C GLN A 671 -11.70 6.53 -20.04
N VAL A 672 -11.83 7.82 -19.72
CA VAL A 672 -11.91 8.28 -18.33
C VAL A 672 -13.13 7.67 -17.60
N SER A 673 -14.22 7.46 -18.35
CA SER A 673 -15.43 6.78 -17.87
C SER A 673 -15.19 5.32 -17.45
N ASP A 674 -14.02 4.73 -17.71
CA ASP A 674 -13.67 3.39 -17.27
C ASP A 674 -13.07 3.36 -15.85
N LEU A 675 -12.93 4.52 -15.19
CA LEU A 675 -12.62 4.64 -13.76
C LEU A 675 -13.87 4.49 -12.86
N ARG A 676 -15.03 4.13 -13.43
CA ARG A 676 -16.39 4.34 -12.86
C ARG A 676 -16.74 3.67 -11.52
N GLU A 677 -15.91 2.77 -10.99
CA GLU A 677 -16.05 2.36 -9.57
C GLU A 677 -15.55 3.45 -8.60
N SER A 678 -15.07 4.57 -9.16
CA SER A 678 -14.41 5.67 -8.50
C SER A 678 -14.75 7.01 -9.19
N GLY A 679 -16.04 7.32 -9.36
CA GLY A 679 -16.48 8.59 -9.98
C GLY A 679 -15.90 9.84 -9.30
N SER A 680 -15.58 9.75 -8.01
CA SER A 680 -14.83 10.74 -7.23
C SER A 680 -13.39 10.93 -7.72
N LEU A 681 -12.68 9.85 -8.10
CA LEU A 681 -11.32 9.94 -8.65
C LEU A 681 -11.30 10.71 -9.97
N GLU A 682 -12.27 10.43 -10.85
CA GLU A 682 -12.41 11.20 -12.07
C GLU A 682 -12.65 12.68 -11.77
N GLN A 683 -13.51 13.00 -10.80
CA GLN A 683 -13.84 14.39 -10.48
C GLN A 683 -12.67 15.14 -9.85
N ASP A 684 -12.00 14.55 -8.87
CA ASP A 684 -10.96 15.20 -8.07
C ASP A 684 -9.63 15.35 -8.83
N ALA A 685 -9.32 14.41 -9.74
CA ALA A 685 -8.09 14.45 -10.53
C ALA A 685 -8.02 15.70 -11.42
N ASP A 686 -6.85 16.33 -11.50
CA ASP A 686 -6.58 17.41 -12.44
C ASP A 686 -6.16 16.87 -13.80
N MET A 687 -5.51 15.70 -13.81
CA MET A 687 -5.11 15.00 -15.02
C MET A 687 -5.35 13.49 -14.87
N VAL A 688 -5.86 12.86 -15.94
CA VAL A 688 -6.04 11.41 -16.03
C VAL A 688 -5.27 10.91 -17.26
N ILE A 689 -4.30 10.05 -17.01
CA ILE A 689 -3.47 9.37 -18.01
C ILE A 689 -3.88 7.91 -18.06
N LEU A 690 -4.23 7.42 -19.25
CA LEU A 690 -4.66 6.06 -19.49
C LEU A 690 -3.64 5.37 -20.39
N LEU A 691 -3.25 4.15 -20.04
CA LEU A 691 -2.33 3.36 -20.84
C LEU A 691 -3.07 2.35 -21.69
N HIS A 692 -2.78 2.40 -22.99
CA HIS A 692 -3.27 1.46 -23.95
C HIS A 692 -2.11 0.82 -24.70
N ARG A 693 -2.18 -0.49 -24.86
CA ARG A 693 -1.21 -1.27 -25.60
C ARG A 693 -1.95 -2.11 -26.63
N PRO A 694 -1.91 -1.73 -27.91
CA PRO A 694 -2.61 -2.47 -28.96
C PRO A 694 -2.15 -3.94 -29.02
N ASP A 695 -0.83 -4.13 -28.89
CA ASP A 695 -0.15 -5.42 -28.89
C ASP A 695 -0.48 -6.33 -27.70
N ALA A 696 -1.05 -5.77 -26.63
CA ALA A 696 -1.54 -6.54 -25.50
C ALA A 696 -2.84 -7.30 -25.82
N PHE A 697 -3.55 -6.92 -26.89
CA PHE A 697 -4.78 -7.57 -27.33
C PHE A 697 -4.58 -8.37 -28.61
N GLU A 698 -3.82 -7.83 -29.57
CA GLU A 698 -3.62 -8.43 -30.89
C GLU A 698 -2.12 -8.54 -31.16
N ARG A 699 -1.61 -9.77 -31.19
CA ARG A 699 -0.16 -10.05 -31.24
C ARG A 699 0.51 -9.59 -32.54
N ASP A 700 -0.23 -9.66 -33.64
CA ASP A 700 0.22 -9.24 -34.98
C ASP A 700 -0.19 -7.80 -35.28
N ASP A 701 -0.58 -7.03 -34.25
CA ASP A 701 -0.87 -5.61 -34.42
C ASP A 701 0.38 -4.93 -35.04
N PRO A 702 0.22 -4.18 -36.14
CA PRO A 702 1.34 -3.51 -36.80
C PRO A 702 2.10 -2.55 -35.88
N ARG A 703 1.52 -2.19 -34.72
CA ARG A 703 2.09 -1.33 -33.68
C ARG A 703 2.71 -2.12 -32.52
N ALA A 704 3.11 -3.37 -32.75
CA ALA A 704 3.84 -4.17 -31.75
C ALA A 704 5.09 -3.43 -31.23
N GLY A 705 5.23 -3.33 -29.90
CA GLY A 705 6.28 -2.52 -29.26
C GLY A 705 5.90 -1.05 -29.02
N GLU A 706 4.73 -0.60 -29.45
CA GLU A 706 4.18 0.73 -29.13
C GLU A 706 3.20 0.68 -27.95
N ALA A 707 3.07 1.78 -27.25
CA ALA A 707 2.04 2.02 -26.27
C ALA A 707 1.50 3.45 -26.45
N ASP A 708 0.23 3.63 -26.16
CA ASP A 708 -0.45 4.91 -26.18
C ASP A 708 -0.60 5.41 -24.73
N ILE A 709 -0.01 6.57 -24.45
CA ILE A 709 -0.26 7.38 -23.27
C ILE A 709 -1.40 8.34 -23.62
N ILE A 710 -2.61 8.01 -23.19
CA ILE A 710 -3.83 8.75 -23.49
C ILE A 710 -4.09 9.71 -22.34
N VAL A 711 -3.86 11.00 -22.53
CA VAL A 711 -4.29 12.05 -21.59
C VAL A 711 -5.79 12.24 -21.76
N GLY A 712 -6.57 11.43 -21.05
CA GLY A 712 -8.04 11.41 -21.15
C GLY A 712 -8.72 12.59 -20.48
N LYS A 713 -8.08 13.19 -19.48
CA LYS A 713 -8.53 14.42 -18.80
C LYS A 713 -7.33 15.31 -18.52
N HIS A 714 -7.46 16.61 -18.76
CA HIS A 714 -6.48 17.62 -18.36
C HIS A 714 -7.23 18.93 -18.07
N ARG A 715 -7.26 19.36 -16.80
CA ARG A 715 -7.99 20.58 -16.39
C ARG A 715 -7.38 21.87 -16.94
N ASN A 716 -6.06 21.89 -17.12
CA ASN A 716 -5.27 23.09 -17.43
C ASN A 716 -4.79 23.14 -18.89
N GLY A 717 -5.24 22.21 -19.75
CA GLY A 717 -4.76 22.13 -21.12
C GLY A 717 -5.48 21.09 -21.97
N PRO A 718 -5.00 20.85 -23.20
CA PRO A 718 -5.63 19.92 -24.12
C PRO A 718 -5.41 18.46 -23.72
N THR A 719 -6.33 17.60 -24.13
CA THR A 719 -6.16 16.14 -24.14
C THR A 719 -5.46 15.71 -25.42
N ALA A 720 -4.67 14.64 -25.35
CA ALA A 720 -4.02 14.05 -26.51
C ALA A 720 -3.70 12.57 -26.26
N THR A 721 -3.44 11.83 -27.33
CA THR A 721 -2.75 10.54 -27.24
C THR A 721 -1.33 10.72 -27.71
N ILE A 722 -0.38 10.28 -26.89
CA ILE A 722 1.04 10.27 -27.22
C ILE A 722 1.46 8.83 -27.38
N THR A 723 2.03 8.51 -28.53
CA THR A 723 2.56 7.17 -28.80
C THR A 723 4.01 7.11 -28.37
N VAL A 724 4.33 6.10 -27.56
CA VAL A 724 5.67 5.82 -27.03
C VAL A 724 6.07 4.39 -27.38
N ALA A 725 7.36 4.10 -27.43
CA ALA A 725 7.82 2.72 -27.50
C ALA A 725 7.87 2.13 -26.08
N HIS A 726 7.38 0.91 -25.90
CA HIS A 726 7.50 0.20 -24.64
C HIS A 726 8.67 -0.78 -24.70
N GLN A 727 9.61 -0.65 -23.76
CA GLN A 727 10.76 -1.54 -23.60
C GLN A 727 10.65 -2.26 -22.26
N LEU A 728 9.59 -3.05 -22.11
CA LEU A 728 9.23 -3.65 -20.82
C LEU A 728 10.27 -4.63 -20.28
N HIS A 729 11.08 -5.24 -21.16
CA HIS A 729 12.25 -6.04 -20.78
C HIS A 729 13.35 -5.22 -20.08
N LEU A 730 13.33 -3.89 -20.23
CA LEU A 730 14.14 -2.91 -19.51
C LEU A 730 13.35 -2.17 -18.42
N SER A 731 12.07 -2.51 -18.20
CA SER A 731 11.16 -1.81 -17.29
C SER A 731 10.97 -0.32 -17.56
N LYS A 732 10.88 0.08 -18.83
CA LYS A 732 10.65 1.47 -19.20
C LYS A 732 9.82 1.66 -20.47
N PHE A 733 9.25 2.85 -20.59
CA PHE A 733 8.78 3.42 -21.84
C PHE A 733 9.77 4.48 -22.33
N VAL A 734 9.81 4.72 -23.64
CA VAL A 734 10.68 5.74 -24.26
C VAL A 734 9.95 6.46 -25.39
N ASP A 735 10.29 7.72 -25.62
CA ASP A 735 9.78 8.47 -26.77
C ASP A 735 10.06 7.73 -28.09
N MET A 736 9.14 7.86 -29.04
CA MET A 736 9.36 7.38 -30.40
C MET A 736 10.53 8.16 -31.04
N ALA A 737 11.36 7.46 -31.80
CA ALA A 737 12.43 8.10 -32.55
C ALA A 737 11.81 9.10 -33.54
N ARG A 738 12.12 10.39 -33.39
CA ARG A 738 11.73 11.42 -34.35
C ARG A 738 12.54 11.18 -35.63
N GLY A 739 11.84 10.85 -36.72
CA GLY A 739 12.41 10.74 -38.06
C GLY A 739 12.89 12.08 -38.61
#